data_AF-A0A5P1FFC6-F1
#
_entry.id   AF-A0A5P1FFC6-F1
#
_cell.length_a   1.000
_cell.length_b   1.000
_cell.length_c   1.000
_cell.angle_alpha   90.00
_cell.angle_beta   90.00
_cell.angle_gamma   90.00
#
_symmetry.space_group_name_H-M   'P 1'
#
loop_
_entity.id
_entity.type
_entity.pdbx_description
1 polymer ?
#
loop_
_entity_poly.entity_id
_entity_poly.type
_entity_poly.pdbx_seq_one_letter_code
_entity_poly.pdbx_strand_id
1 'polypeptide(L)'
;MAVDGDYDERREDISPNKDNMSGRATAWEVLPRVEHDVAYSSEKAQNLEMLSIQVEDVASDYLALSMENEEELSAETVEKAFEFYILSGLLNSEVKELDDFVGSLQVDIMDVGQQLSENVQSEDLSSKIEEKLQGFEKSLKKTQDIVADIRMRSVKFESDLAFAGFGTCTGADIEMDISAHSSVNTDWKEQKDEQRHFLQMLEKSLARELDLEKKLSESTHNEDELKLKLHYAEQTIYNLEESVEMILQRTFEAENAAEILLGISRELSGKVQIVQLSLKGSIFEEGKLRSKLEESAKKSHAEELQEGDLKANLQKAEDENKLTNFEALSLRDKVRKLEEQLKESNTQLQIAKGSAESSCERRNNLNAEISDMENTIKCLKEDVLRLESRAESAEEKCAQVTKINHELDEQLKLLRSSESENANVLERKLKESDTRLEHAKASVEAIEEQQSMLYSALSDMGNLIDDLKGKVSKAESRAESAESKCNLLTETNLELNEESRFLRNRLECMEASLNQAEDARLAAAKDIGRRMREGWIACESHGEERLWEVSLPLQDCGHDSGVVDIRWTRLCSGLGRLSTLTYKHAHDEGALVVTSTLACTTEFSQPTPPVGHGACGYAIVAKPHECGNDDGDMRGEQQTSIATAMLMRLATVATVPYKHDNGVWKLSHANTSLAVTVAVSVETEAHEDADGGNRT
;
A
#
# COMPACT_ATOMS: atom_id res chain seq x y z
N MET A 1 -32.88 -2.76 63.06
CA MET A 1 -32.76 -4.23 63.11
C MET A 1 -31.31 -4.52 63.47
N ALA A 2 -31.04 -5.51 64.32
CA ALA A 2 -29.70 -5.76 64.85
C ALA A 2 -29.11 -7.05 64.27
N VAL A 3 -27.81 -7.01 63.97
CA VAL A 3 -26.85 -8.10 64.19
C VAL A 3 -25.56 -7.39 64.61
N ASP A 4 -24.91 -7.90 65.66
CA ASP A 4 -23.69 -7.34 66.24
C ASP A 4 -22.43 -7.82 65.49
N GLY A 5 -21.30 -7.14 65.71
CA GLY A 5 -19.97 -7.53 65.22
C GLY A 5 -18.89 -6.88 66.10
N ASP A 6 -18.08 -7.71 66.75
CA ASP A 6 -17.24 -7.27 67.88
C ASP A 6 -16.05 -6.39 67.50
N TYR A 7 -15.70 -5.50 68.44
CA TYR A 7 -14.35 -4.95 68.57
C TYR A 7 -13.48 -5.93 69.39
N ASP A 8 -12.25 -6.22 68.97
CA ASP A 8 -11.13 -6.34 69.91
C ASP A 8 -9.93 -5.54 69.37
N GLU A 9 -9.25 -4.84 70.27
CA GLU A 9 -8.17 -3.91 69.97
C GLU A 9 -6.85 -4.50 70.49
N ARG A 10 -5.90 -4.83 69.59
CA ARG A 10 -4.57 -5.29 70.02
C ARG A 10 -3.45 -4.65 69.22
N ARG A 11 -2.86 -3.63 69.84
CA ARG A 11 -1.59 -3.03 69.45
C ARG A 11 -0.45 -4.06 69.56
N GLU A 12 0.49 -4.00 68.63
CA GLU A 12 1.91 -4.19 68.94
C GLU A 12 2.70 -3.01 68.35
N ASP A 13 3.57 -2.42 69.17
CA ASP A 13 4.30 -1.19 68.82
C ASP A 13 5.74 -1.51 68.36
N ILE A 14 6.05 -1.09 67.13
CA ILE A 14 7.36 -0.55 66.68
C ILE A 14 8.61 -1.47 66.75
N SER A 15 9.14 -1.83 65.57
CA SER A 15 10.60 -1.75 65.31
C SER A 15 10.92 -1.60 63.80
N PRO A 16 11.38 -0.44 63.33
CA PRO A 16 11.72 -0.23 61.92
C PRO A 16 13.17 -0.65 61.62
N ASN A 17 13.42 -1.96 61.51
CA ASN A 17 14.76 -2.46 61.20
C ASN A 17 15.13 -2.31 59.71
N LYS A 18 15.45 -1.07 59.30
CA LYS A 18 16.29 -0.85 58.11
C LYS A 18 17.68 -1.43 58.38
N ASP A 19 17.97 -2.56 57.74
CA ASP A 19 19.06 -2.64 56.76
C ASP A 19 19.12 -4.04 56.10
N ASN A 20 19.64 -4.09 54.87
CA ASN A 20 20.04 -5.30 54.14
C ASN A 20 18.96 -6.36 53.86
N MET A 21 18.09 -6.11 52.89
CA MET A 21 17.60 -7.16 51.99
C MET A 21 17.91 -6.79 50.55
N SER A 22 18.45 -7.75 49.79
CA SER A 22 18.69 -7.62 48.36
C SER A 22 17.36 -7.56 47.60
N GLY A 23 17.34 -6.95 46.41
CA GLY A 23 16.17 -6.87 45.53
C GLY A 23 15.83 -8.19 44.83
N ARG A 24 15.66 -9.27 45.59
CA ARG A 24 15.10 -10.55 45.12
C ARG A 24 13.60 -10.52 45.44
N ALA A 25 12.76 -10.36 44.42
CA ALA A 25 11.31 -10.47 44.56
C ALA A 25 10.97 -11.84 45.16
N THR A 26 9.96 -11.89 46.02
CA THR A 26 9.59 -13.14 46.70
C THR A 26 8.99 -14.13 45.72
N ALA A 27 9.18 -15.43 45.96
CA ALA A 27 8.63 -16.52 45.16
C ALA A 27 7.14 -16.34 44.78
N TRP A 28 6.34 -15.74 45.67
CA TRP A 28 4.91 -15.45 45.46
C TRP A 28 4.63 -14.37 44.40
N GLU A 29 5.53 -13.39 44.25
CA GLU A 29 5.41 -12.30 43.27
C GLU A 29 5.85 -12.76 41.87
N VAL A 30 6.77 -13.73 41.80
CA VAL A 30 7.30 -14.30 40.56
C VAL A 30 6.41 -15.42 40.00
N LEU A 31 5.73 -16.19 40.86
CA LEU A 31 4.93 -17.36 40.46
C LEU A 31 3.85 -17.07 39.38
N PRO A 32 3.09 -15.96 39.41
CA PRO A 32 2.08 -15.68 38.38
C PRO A 32 2.68 -15.35 37.01
N ARG A 33 3.88 -14.76 36.97
CA ARG A 33 4.62 -14.55 35.73
C ARG A 33 5.04 -15.89 35.13
N VAL A 34 5.66 -16.76 35.94
CA VAL A 34 6.06 -18.11 35.50
C VAL A 34 4.86 -18.92 35.02
N GLU A 35 3.71 -18.82 35.68
CA GLU A 35 2.46 -19.46 35.25
C GLU A 35 1.98 -18.98 33.86
N HIS A 36 2.13 -17.69 33.56
CA HIS A 36 1.83 -17.12 32.25
C HIS A 36 2.85 -17.54 31.19
N ASP A 37 4.14 -17.44 31.49
CA ASP A 37 5.23 -17.78 30.57
C ASP A 37 5.20 -19.28 30.18
N VAL A 38 4.81 -20.17 31.11
CA VAL A 38 4.59 -21.61 30.85
C VAL A 38 3.34 -21.88 30.00
N ALA A 39 2.29 -21.08 30.15
CA ALA A 39 1.10 -21.18 29.29
C ALA A 39 1.44 -20.71 27.87
N TYR A 40 2.12 -19.56 27.74
CA TYR A 40 2.58 -18.99 26.48
C TYR A 40 3.51 -19.94 25.72
N SER A 41 4.53 -20.52 26.37
CA SER A 41 5.45 -21.45 25.72
C SER A 41 4.74 -22.72 25.23
N SER A 42 3.77 -23.22 26.01
CA SER A 42 2.95 -24.39 25.64
C SER A 42 2.03 -24.10 24.45
N GLU A 43 1.50 -22.88 24.32
CA GLU A 43 0.71 -22.44 23.17
C GLU A 43 1.59 -22.22 21.93
N LYS A 44 2.71 -21.50 22.05
CA LYS A 44 3.68 -21.30 20.95
C LYS A 44 4.21 -22.64 20.41
N ALA A 45 4.49 -23.63 21.28
CA ALA A 45 4.86 -24.97 20.85
C ALA A 45 3.78 -25.67 20.01
N GLN A 46 2.51 -25.59 20.41
CA GLN A 46 1.39 -26.20 19.66
C GLN A 46 1.17 -25.51 18.31
N ASN A 47 1.32 -24.18 18.26
CA ASN A 47 1.24 -23.43 17.00
C ASN A 47 2.40 -23.77 16.04
N LEU A 48 3.62 -23.96 16.57
CA LEU A 48 4.77 -24.39 15.77
C LEU A 48 4.71 -25.89 15.39
N GLU A 49 4.05 -26.73 16.18
CA GLU A 49 3.76 -28.11 15.78
C GLU A 49 2.80 -28.15 14.58
N MET A 50 1.77 -27.30 14.58
CA MET A 50 0.87 -27.15 13.43
C MET A 50 1.58 -26.58 12.19
N LEU A 51 2.45 -25.58 12.36
CA LEU A 51 3.29 -25.06 11.26
C LEU A 51 4.22 -26.16 10.72
N SER A 52 4.83 -26.97 11.60
CA SER A 52 5.69 -28.09 11.19
C SER A 52 4.97 -29.16 10.37
N ILE A 53 3.66 -29.36 10.57
CA ILE A 53 2.84 -30.25 9.74
C ILE A 53 2.64 -29.62 8.35
N GLN A 54 2.30 -28.33 8.29
CA GLN A 54 2.15 -27.60 7.01
C GLN A 54 3.46 -27.59 6.20
N VAL A 55 4.61 -27.45 6.85
CA VAL A 55 5.93 -27.55 6.20
C VAL A 55 6.16 -28.96 5.64
N GLU A 56 5.73 -30.02 6.34
CA GLU A 56 5.87 -31.40 5.88
C GLU A 56 4.91 -31.74 4.71
N ASP A 57 3.71 -31.16 4.69
CA ASP A 57 2.78 -31.23 3.54
C ASP A 57 3.39 -30.54 2.31
N VAL A 58 3.85 -29.29 2.44
CA VAL A 58 4.47 -28.52 1.33
C VAL A 58 5.79 -29.16 0.86
N ALA A 59 6.58 -29.73 1.76
CA ALA A 59 7.76 -30.52 1.41
C ALA A 59 7.40 -31.74 0.54
N SER A 60 6.29 -32.42 0.87
CA SER A 60 5.83 -33.60 0.16
C SER A 60 5.31 -33.26 -1.25
N ASP A 61 4.55 -32.17 -1.38
CA ASP A 61 4.13 -31.62 -2.69
C ASP A 61 5.35 -31.25 -3.55
N TYR A 62 6.32 -30.54 -2.97
CA TYR A 62 7.54 -30.13 -3.66
C TYR A 62 8.37 -31.32 -4.15
N LEU A 63 8.63 -32.30 -3.28
CA LEU A 63 9.41 -33.49 -3.63
C LEU A 63 8.71 -34.35 -4.69
N ALA A 64 7.37 -34.42 -4.68
CA ALA A 64 6.60 -35.09 -5.73
C ALA A 64 6.79 -34.38 -7.09
N LEU A 65 6.53 -33.07 -7.15
CA LEU A 65 6.67 -32.26 -8.38
C LEU A 65 8.12 -32.26 -8.92
N SER A 66 9.11 -32.32 -8.04
CA SER A 66 10.53 -32.40 -8.38
C SER A 66 10.99 -33.78 -8.88
N MET A 67 10.19 -34.84 -8.68
CA MET A 67 10.50 -36.20 -9.17
C MET A 67 9.77 -36.56 -10.47
N GLU A 68 8.72 -35.83 -10.85
CA GLU A 68 7.96 -36.09 -12.08
C GLU A 68 8.52 -35.38 -13.33
N ASN A 69 9.34 -34.32 -13.17
CA ASN A 69 9.73 -33.42 -14.26
C ASN A 69 11.27 -33.24 -14.36
N GLU A 70 11.99 -34.17 -14.98
CA GLU A 70 13.44 -34.05 -15.20
C GLU A 70 13.85 -33.12 -16.35
N GLU A 71 12.97 -32.79 -17.30
CA GLU A 71 13.35 -32.10 -18.56
C GLU A 71 13.07 -30.58 -18.60
N GLU A 72 12.15 -30.03 -17.80
CA GLU A 72 11.89 -28.58 -17.72
C GLU A 72 11.33 -28.18 -16.33
N LEU A 73 11.88 -27.12 -15.71
CA LEU A 73 11.42 -26.62 -14.41
C LEU A 73 10.11 -25.83 -14.56
N SER A 74 9.00 -26.39 -14.08
CA SER A 74 7.71 -25.68 -14.08
C SER A 74 7.69 -24.53 -13.06
N ALA A 75 6.92 -23.48 -13.36
CA ALA A 75 6.73 -22.35 -12.44
C ALA A 75 6.13 -22.78 -11.09
N GLU A 76 5.24 -23.78 -11.09
CA GLU A 76 4.60 -24.36 -9.90
C GLU A 76 5.62 -25.10 -9.02
N THR A 77 6.56 -25.84 -9.63
CA THR A 77 7.68 -26.49 -8.91
C THR A 77 8.59 -25.45 -8.25
N VAL A 78 8.85 -24.32 -8.92
CA VAL A 78 9.68 -23.23 -8.39
C VAL A 78 8.95 -22.46 -7.28
N GLU A 79 7.66 -22.18 -7.43
CA GLU A 79 6.84 -21.55 -6.39
C GLU A 79 6.78 -22.40 -5.12
N LYS A 80 6.56 -23.72 -5.27
CA LYS A 80 6.59 -24.68 -4.15
C LYS A 80 7.97 -24.82 -3.50
N ALA A 81 9.06 -24.71 -4.27
CA ALA A 81 10.42 -24.68 -3.71
C ALA A 81 10.63 -23.47 -2.79
N PHE A 82 10.19 -22.27 -3.22
CA PHE A 82 10.28 -21.06 -2.41
C PHE A 82 9.35 -21.09 -1.20
N GLU A 83 8.13 -21.60 -1.33
CA GLU A 83 7.20 -21.79 -0.21
C GLU A 83 7.81 -22.72 0.84
N PHE A 84 8.33 -23.89 0.43
CA PHE A 84 9.00 -24.84 1.32
C PHE A 84 10.23 -24.23 2.01
N TYR A 85 11.09 -23.51 1.27
CA TYR A 85 12.29 -22.86 1.80
C TYR A 85 11.94 -21.79 2.85
N ILE A 86 10.98 -20.92 2.57
CA ILE A 86 10.57 -19.83 3.46
C ILE A 86 9.91 -20.39 4.73
N LEU A 87 8.98 -21.35 4.59
CA LEU A 87 8.30 -21.94 5.75
C LEU A 87 9.26 -22.75 6.63
N SER A 88 10.20 -23.50 6.03
CA SER A 88 11.25 -24.21 6.78
C SER A 88 12.19 -23.25 7.52
N GLY A 89 12.59 -22.15 6.89
CA GLY A 89 13.41 -21.11 7.51
C GLY A 89 12.72 -20.45 8.70
N LEU A 90 11.46 -20.05 8.52
CA LEU A 90 10.62 -19.45 9.57
C LEU A 90 10.43 -20.40 10.76
N LEU A 91 10.07 -21.66 10.49
CA LEU A 91 9.93 -22.70 11.51
C LEU A 91 11.23 -22.85 12.31
N ASN A 92 12.38 -22.97 11.65
CA ASN A 92 13.68 -23.10 12.31
C ASN A 92 14.01 -21.91 13.22
N SER A 93 13.73 -20.67 12.79
CA SER A 93 13.96 -19.48 13.64
C SER A 93 13.04 -19.44 14.87
N GLU A 94 11.74 -19.68 14.69
CA GLU A 94 10.75 -19.61 15.76
C GLU A 94 10.91 -20.75 16.78
N VAL A 95 11.24 -21.96 16.31
CA VAL A 95 11.51 -23.12 17.16
C VAL A 95 12.78 -22.92 17.97
N LYS A 96 13.82 -22.29 17.39
CA LYS A 96 15.04 -21.93 18.13
C LYS A 96 14.76 -20.87 19.19
N GLU A 97 14.02 -19.81 18.87
CA GLU A 97 13.65 -18.78 19.85
C GLU A 97 12.85 -19.38 21.01
N LEU A 98 11.93 -20.30 20.71
CA LEU A 98 11.16 -21.00 21.74
C LEU A 98 12.05 -21.93 22.59
N ASP A 99 13.04 -22.60 22.02
CA ASP A 99 14.00 -23.45 22.76
C ASP A 99 14.88 -22.60 23.70
N ASP A 100 15.39 -21.46 23.21
CA ASP A 100 16.14 -20.47 24.01
C ASP A 100 15.26 -19.88 25.14
N PHE A 101 13.99 -19.54 24.86
CA PHE A 101 13.01 -19.05 25.86
C PHE A 101 12.67 -20.10 26.91
N VAL A 102 12.38 -21.33 26.49
CA VAL A 102 12.09 -22.48 27.37
C VAL A 102 13.30 -22.81 28.25
N GLY A 103 14.53 -22.65 27.74
CA GLY A 103 15.76 -22.73 28.53
C GLY A 103 15.83 -21.66 29.63
N SER A 104 15.50 -20.40 29.32
CA SER A 104 15.42 -19.33 30.33
C SER A 104 14.33 -19.58 31.37
N LEU A 105 13.15 -20.03 30.93
CA LEU A 105 12.01 -20.31 31.80
C LEU A 105 12.27 -21.50 32.75
N GLN A 106 13.08 -22.48 32.33
CA GLN A 106 13.55 -23.54 33.22
C GLN A 106 14.41 -22.99 34.37
N VAL A 107 15.25 -21.97 34.10
CA VAL A 107 16.07 -21.32 35.14
C VAL A 107 15.20 -20.52 36.12
N ASP A 108 14.20 -19.78 35.62
CA ASP A 108 13.26 -19.04 36.46
C ASP A 108 12.47 -19.98 37.41
N ILE A 109 12.00 -21.12 36.91
CA ILE A 109 11.33 -22.16 37.72
C ILE A 109 12.28 -22.72 38.79
N MET A 110 13.55 -22.97 38.45
CA MET A 110 14.56 -23.47 39.39
C MET A 110 14.92 -22.45 40.48
N ASP A 111 15.03 -21.14 40.18
CA ASP A 111 15.28 -20.12 41.21
C ASP A 111 14.09 -19.99 42.17
N VAL A 112 12.85 -20.00 41.66
CA VAL A 112 11.64 -19.96 42.51
C VAL A 112 11.56 -21.21 43.41
N GLY A 113 11.93 -22.39 42.89
CA GLY A 113 12.05 -23.61 43.70
C GLY A 113 13.14 -23.52 44.78
N GLN A 114 14.31 -22.96 44.45
CA GLN A 114 15.38 -22.75 45.44
C GLN A 114 14.97 -21.73 46.51
N GLN A 115 14.35 -20.60 46.12
CA GLN A 115 13.82 -19.61 47.06
C GLN A 115 12.83 -20.22 48.05
N LEU A 116 11.99 -21.15 47.60
CA LEU A 116 11.04 -21.86 48.46
C LEU A 116 11.77 -22.76 49.47
N SER A 117 12.78 -23.53 49.03
CA SER A 117 13.61 -24.35 49.92
C SER A 117 14.45 -23.54 50.93
N GLU A 118 14.69 -22.26 50.67
CA GLU A 118 15.44 -21.35 51.55
C GLU A 118 14.54 -20.70 52.63
N ASN A 119 13.21 -20.71 52.47
CA ASN A 119 12.28 -19.88 53.24
C ASN A 119 11.32 -20.69 54.13
N VAL A 120 11.66 -20.83 55.41
CA VAL A 120 10.91 -21.64 56.40
C VAL A 120 9.63 -20.94 56.87
N GLN A 121 8.59 -20.93 56.03
CA GLN A 121 7.26 -20.35 56.32
C GLN A 121 6.13 -21.29 55.87
N SER A 122 5.26 -21.69 56.82
CA SER A 122 4.00 -22.43 56.65
C SER A 122 4.01 -23.62 55.65
N GLU A 123 4.09 -24.83 56.20
CA GLU A 123 4.08 -26.12 55.48
C GLU A 123 2.89 -26.28 54.50
N ASP A 124 1.70 -25.78 54.88
CA ASP A 124 0.47 -25.78 54.06
C ASP A 124 0.54 -24.83 52.84
N LEU A 125 1.35 -23.77 52.90
CA LEU A 125 1.53 -22.83 51.79
C LEU A 125 2.70 -23.25 50.88
N SER A 126 3.78 -23.77 51.48
CA SER A 126 4.93 -24.28 50.72
C SER A 126 4.54 -25.44 49.81
N SER A 127 3.83 -26.45 50.35
CA SER A 127 3.37 -27.61 49.58
C SER A 127 2.45 -27.23 48.40
N LYS A 128 1.67 -26.16 48.52
CA LYS A 128 0.82 -25.64 47.44
C LYS A 128 1.60 -24.94 46.32
N ILE A 129 2.73 -24.29 46.61
CA ILE A 129 3.63 -23.81 45.55
C ILE A 129 4.35 -24.99 44.91
N GLU A 130 4.84 -25.94 45.71
CA GLU A 130 5.56 -27.13 45.22
C GLU A 130 4.71 -27.95 44.24
N GLU A 131 3.41 -28.13 44.52
CA GLU A 131 2.46 -28.74 43.57
C GLU A 131 2.34 -27.94 42.26
N LYS A 132 2.27 -26.60 42.33
CA LYS A 132 2.25 -25.74 41.13
C LYS A 132 3.55 -25.81 40.33
N LEU A 133 4.71 -25.69 40.98
CA LEU A 133 6.02 -25.79 40.34
C LEU A 133 6.18 -27.15 39.65
N GLN A 134 5.82 -28.25 40.31
CA GLN A 134 5.83 -29.58 39.68
C GLN A 134 4.80 -29.71 38.55
N GLY A 135 3.73 -28.90 38.53
CA GLY A 135 2.84 -28.74 37.39
C GLY A 135 3.49 -28.01 36.21
N PHE A 136 4.20 -26.92 36.51
CA PHE A 136 4.94 -26.11 35.53
C PHE A 136 6.11 -26.91 34.91
N GLU A 137 6.89 -27.63 35.71
CA GLU A 137 7.94 -28.54 35.22
C GLU A 137 7.39 -29.58 34.23
N LYS A 138 6.24 -30.20 34.53
CA LYS A 138 5.59 -31.17 33.60
C LYS A 138 5.14 -30.51 32.30
N SER A 139 4.58 -29.31 32.37
CA SER A 139 4.14 -28.54 31.19
C SER A 139 5.34 -28.10 30.33
N LEU A 140 6.39 -27.59 30.97
CA LEU A 140 7.64 -27.21 30.31
C LEU A 140 8.34 -28.42 29.70
N LYS A 141 8.37 -29.57 30.39
CA LYS A 141 8.94 -30.82 29.86
C LYS A 141 8.21 -31.28 28.60
N LYS A 142 6.86 -31.23 28.59
CA LYS A 142 6.06 -31.50 27.37
C LYS A 142 6.40 -30.52 26.24
N THR A 143 6.57 -29.23 26.58
CA THR A 143 6.95 -28.18 25.62
C THR A 143 8.32 -28.47 25.00
N GLN A 144 9.31 -28.87 25.80
CA GLN A 144 10.63 -29.30 25.34
C GLN A 144 10.58 -30.54 24.43
N ASP A 145 9.71 -31.52 24.73
CA ASP A 145 9.56 -32.73 23.91
C ASP A 145 8.96 -32.39 22.53
N ILE A 146 7.96 -31.50 22.47
CA ILE A 146 7.41 -30.97 21.20
C ILE A 146 8.48 -30.22 20.41
N VAL A 147 9.25 -29.33 21.06
CA VAL A 147 10.35 -28.59 20.43
C VAL A 147 11.42 -29.55 19.88
N ALA A 148 11.77 -30.61 20.60
CA ALA A 148 12.72 -31.62 20.12
C ALA A 148 12.19 -32.39 18.89
N ASP A 149 10.92 -32.77 18.87
CA ASP A 149 10.30 -33.47 17.74
C ASP A 149 10.15 -32.56 16.50
N ILE A 150 9.91 -31.25 16.68
CA ILE A 150 9.92 -30.28 15.58
C ILE A 150 11.35 -30.04 15.07
N ARG A 151 12.35 -29.93 15.95
CA ARG A 151 13.76 -29.82 15.54
C ARG A 151 14.22 -31.06 14.76
N MET A 152 13.74 -32.25 15.11
CA MET A 152 14.02 -33.49 14.36
C MET A 152 13.41 -33.44 12.94
N ARG A 153 12.16 -32.96 12.81
CA ARG A 153 11.52 -32.71 11.51
C ARG A 153 12.24 -31.62 10.69
N SER A 154 12.73 -30.58 11.35
CA SER A 154 13.41 -29.46 10.68
C SER A 154 14.76 -29.86 10.08
N VAL A 155 15.53 -30.74 10.75
CA VAL A 155 16.76 -31.35 10.19
C VAL A 155 16.47 -32.22 8.96
N LYS A 156 15.31 -32.88 8.90
CA LYS A 156 14.86 -33.58 7.68
C LYS A 156 14.62 -32.55 6.56
N PHE A 157 13.86 -31.48 6.82
CA PHE A 157 13.59 -30.44 5.81
C PHE A 157 14.88 -29.79 5.27
N GLU A 158 15.86 -29.51 6.13
CA GLU A 158 17.20 -29.05 5.70
C GLU A 158 17.90 -30.05 4.77
N SER A 159 17.77 -31.35 5.03
CA SER A 159 18.35 -32.38 4.15
C SER A 159 17.60 -32.55 2.83
N ASP A 160 16.28 -32.35 2.82
CA ASP A 160 15.44 -32.39 1.62
C ASP A 160 15.72 -31.17 0.71
N LEU A 161 15.88 -29.98 1.29
CA LEU A 161 16.33 -28.76 0.58
C LEU A 161 17.75 -28.90 0.01
N ALA A 162 18.68 -29.45 0.80
CA ALA A 162 20.06 -29.67 0.37
C ALA A 162 20.17 -30.73 -0.75
N PHE A 163 19.31 -31.75 -0.75
CA PHE A 163 19.21 -32.74 -1.84
C PHE A 163 18.78 -32.08 -3.16
N ALA A 164 17.84 -31.13 -3.11
CA ALA A 164 17.34 -30.41 -4.28
C ALA A 164 18.23 -29.22 -4.74
N GLY A 165 19.48 -29.14 -4.28
CA GLY A 165 20.45 -28.11 -4.70
C GLY A 165 20.30 -26.75 -4.02
N PHE A 166 19.27 -26.54 -3.19
CA PHE A 166 19.14 -25.37 -2.31
C PHE A 166 20.03 -25.53 -1.06
N GLY A 167 21.34 -25.57 -1.29
CA GLY A 167 22.34 -25.58 -0.22
C GLY A 167 22.20 -24.35 0.69
N THR A 168 22.30 -24.55 1.99
CA THR A 168 22.11 -23.50 3.00
C THR A 168 23.14 -22.38 2.85
N CYS A 169 22.67 -21.25 2.32
CA CYS A 169 23.46 -20.05 2.04
C CYS A 169 23.87 -19.34 3.35
N THR A 170 24.82 -19.93 4.08
CA THR A 170 25.66 -19.18 5.02
C THR A 170 26.50 -18.21 4.20
N GLY A 171 26.37 -16.90 4.49
CA GLY A 171 26.67 -15.80 3.55
C GLY A 171 28.15 -15.50 3.29
N ALA A 172 28.92 -16.49 2.83
CA ALA A 172 30.26 -16.33 2.30
C ALA A 172 30.40 -17.10 0.97
N ASP A 173 31.22 -16.55 0.06
CA ASP A 173 31.73 -17.21 -1.16
C ASP A 173 30.69 -17.69 -2.19
N ILE A 174 30.01 -16.75 -2.86
CA ILE A 174 29.38 -16.99 -4.18
C ILE A 174 30.24 -16.36 -5.28
N GLU A 175 31.20 -17.11 -5.81
CA GLU A 175 31.90 -16.80 -7.06
C GLU A 175 31.42 -17.77 -8.15
N MET A 176 30.32 -17.43 -8.83
CA MET A 176 29.62 -18.32 -9.75
C MET A 176 30.20 -18.24 -11.17
N ASP A 177 31.04 -19.22 -11.54
CA ASP A 177 31.72 -19.30 -12.84
C ASP A 177 30.77 -19.75 -13.97
N ILE A 178 30.06 -18.79 -14.59
CA ILE A 178 29.17 -19.03 -15.73
C ILE A 178 29.99 -19.04 -17.03
N SER A 179 30.65 -20.17 -17.33
CA SER A 179 31.46 -20.34 -18.55
C SER A 179 31.24 -21.67 -19.28
N ALA A 180 30.01 -21.94 -19.75
CA ALA A 180 29.79 -22.88 -20.86
C ALA A 180 28.47 -22.65 -21.63
N HIS A 181 28.45 -23.10 -22.88
CA HIS A 181 27.28 -23.20 -23.77
C HIS A 181 26.67 -21.88 -24.28
N SER A 182 25.79 -21.98 -25.29
CA SER A 182 25.94 -21.11 -26.48
C SER A 182 24.67 -20.81 -27.28
N SER A 183 24.70 -19.65 -27.96
CA SER A 183 23.98 -19.36 -29.21
C SER A 183 22.48 -19.02 -29.14
N VAL A 184 22.10 -18.09 -28.27
CA VAL A 184 20.89 -17.25 -28.47
C VAL A 184 21.24 -15.79 -28.23
N ASN A 185 21.29 -14.97 -29.30
CA ASN A 185 21.78 -13.58 -29.25
C ASN A 185 20.68 -12.54 -29.54
N THR A 186 19.43 -12.98 -29.58
CA THR A 186 18.20 -12.17 -29.70
C THR A 186 17.46 -12.16 -28.37
N ASP A 187 17.11 -13.34 -27.87
CA ASP A 187 16.20 -13.57 -26.74
C ASP A 187 16.85 -13.14 -25.42
N TRP A 188 18.18 -13.26 -25.33
CA TRP A 188 19.02 -12.69 -24.26
C TRP A 188 18.85 -11.17 -24.10
N LYS A 189 18.31 -10.46 -25.08
CA LYS A 189 18.00 -9.04 -24.94
C LYS A 189 16.69 -8.82 -24.19
N GLU A 190 15.63 -9.54 -24.56
CA GLU A 190 14.31 -9.45 -23.95
C GLU A 190 14.34 -10.00 -22.52
N GLN A 191 14.91 -11.19 -22.30
CA GLN A 191 15.13 -11.77 -20.97
C GLN A 191 15.91 -10.81 -20.04
N LYS A 192 16.87 -10.05 -20.58
CA LYS A 192 17.67 -9.09 -19.81
C LYS A 192 16.95 -7.74 -19.61
N ASP A 193 15.95 -7.40 -20.42
CA ASP A 193 15.04 -6.27 -20.16
C ASP A 193 13.96 -6.66 -19.12
N GLU A 194 13.48 -7.91 -19.15
CA GLU A 194 12.61 -8.47 -18.10
C GLU A 194 13.34 -8.54 -16.75
N GLN A 195 14.59 -9.03 -16.70
CA GLN A 195 15.43 -8.96 -15.51
C GLN A 195 15.64 -7.51 -15.02
N ARG A 196 15.82 -6.54 -15.92
CA ARG A 196 15.88 -5.11 -15.55
C ARG A 196 14.57 -4.64 -14.91
N HIS A 197 13.43 -5.03 -15.47
CA HIS A 197 12.12 -4.66 -14.93
C HIS A 197 11.87 -5.32 -13.57
N PHE A 198 12.24 -6.59 -13.39
CA PHE A 198 12.10 -7.31 -12.13
C PHE A 198 12.99 -6.70 -11.04
N LEU A 199 14.25 -6.41 -11.34
CA LEU A 199 15.16 -5.70 -10.43
C LEU A 199 14.64 -4.31 -10.03
N GLN A 200 14.10 -3.53 -10.98
CA GLN A 200 13.46 -2.25 -10.65
C GLN A 200 12.17 -2.39 -9.82
N MET A 201 11.44 -3.51 -9.96
CA MET A 201 10.27 -3.80 -9.12
C MET A 201 10.68 -4.18 -7.71
N LEU A 202 11.74 -4.99 -7.54
CA LEU A 202 12.34 -5.29 -6.24
C LEU A 202 12.92 -4.03 -5.57
N GLU A 203 13.66 -3.19 -6.30
CA GLU A 203 14.20 -1.91 -5.82
C GLU A 203 13.07 -0.98 -5.34
N LYS A 204 11.98 -0.88 -6.10
CA LYS A 204 10.75 -0.16 -5.68
C LYS A 204 10.02 -0.84 -4.51
N SER A 205 10.13 -2.15 -4.33
CA SER A 205 9.56 -2.85 -3.18
C SER A 205 10.37 -2.54 -1.91
N LEU A 206 11.68 -2.77 -1.95
CA LEU A 206 12.62 -2.49 -0.87
C LEU A 206 12.58 -1.01 -0.44
N ALA A 207 12.48 -0.07 -1.38
CA ALA A 207 12.34 1.35 -1.07
C ALA A 207 11.03 1.69 -0.31
N ARG A 208 9.94 0.97 -0.58
CA ARG A 208 8.67 1.11 0.17
C ARG A 208 8.71 0.39 1.51
N GLU A 209 9.37 -0.76 1.57
CA GLU A 209 9.56 -1.55 2.79
C GLU A 209 10.42 -0.80 3.82
N LEU A 210 11.54 -0.19 3.39
CA LEU A 210 12.37 0.68 4.24
C LEU A 210 11.63 1.95 4.71
N ASP A 211 10.73 2.53 3.90
CA ASP A 211 9.88 3.65 4.32
C ASP A 211 8.78 3.20 5.30
N LEU A 212 8.24 1.99 5.15
CA LEU A 212 7.30 1.38 6.10
C LEU A 212 7.98 1.04 7.43
N GLU A 213 9.14 0.39 7.41
CA GLU A 213 9.91 0.07 8.63
C GLU A 213 10.35 1.36 9.34
N LYS A 214 10.78 2.37 8.60
CA LYS A 214 11.04 3.71 9.16
C LYS A 214 9.79 4.28 9.85
N LYS A 215 8.62 4.25 9.21
CA LYS A 215 7.36 4.70 9.81
C LYS A 215 6.96 3.88 11.03
N LEU A 216 7.25 2.57 11.04
CA LEU A 216 7.01 1.67 12.16
C LEU A 216 7.92 2.05 13.34
N SER A 217 9.21 2.33 13.10
CA SER A 217 10.15 2.83 14.11
C SER A 217 9.81 4.22 14.66
N GLU A 218 9.29 5.12 13.81
CA GLU A 218 8.76 6.42 14.23
C GLU A 218 7.46 6.22 15.06
N SER A 219 6.63 5.22 14.74
CA SER A 219 5.41 4.90 15.47
C SER A 219 5.69 4.29 16.85
N THR A 220 6.61 3.33 16.97
CA THR A 220 6.97 2.74 18.27
C THR A 220 7.68 3.75 19.17
N HIS A 221 8.54 4.61 18.61
CA HIS A 221 9.13 5.72 19.38
C HIS A 221 8.05 6.68 19.94
N ASN A 222 7.04 7.03 19.14
CA ASN A 222 5.91 7.83 19.61
C ASN A 222 5.07 7.09 20.67
N GLU A 223 4.88 5.78 20.52
CA GLU A 223 4.16 4.94 21.49
C GLU A 223 4.88 4.92 22.84
N ASP A 224 6.20 4.77 22.86
CA ASP A 224 7.00 4.78 24.08
C ASP A 224 7.08 6.17 24.74
N GLU A 225 7.10 7.25 23.93
CA GLU A 225 6.96 8.62 24.45
C GLU A 225 5.58 8.82 25.11
N LEU A 226 4.52 8.24 24.54
CA LEU A 226 3.17 8.27 25.11
C LEU A 226 3.04 7.41 26.38
N LYS A 227 3.65 6.22 26.44
CA LYS A 227 3.74 5.41 27.67
C LYS A 227 4.43 6.18 28.80
N LEU A 228 5.55 6.85 28.51
CA LEU A 228 6.28 7.64 29.50
C LEU A 228 5.45 8.84 30.00
N LYS A 229 4.73 9.53 29.09
CA LYS A 229 3.79 10.62 29.44
C LYS A 229 2.61 10.11 30.27
N LEU A 230 2.07 8.94 29.96
CA LEU A 230 0.99 8.29 30.71
C LEU A 230 1.43 7.97 32.14
N HIS A 231 2.56 7.26 32.31
CA HIS A 231 3.09 6.95 33.64
C HIS A 231 3.38 8.22 34.46
N TYR A 232 3.88 9.30 33.83
CA TYR A 232 4.06 10.58 34.53
C TYR A 232 2.73 11.21 34.96
N ALA A 233 1.70 11.14 34.11
CA ALA A 233 0.35 11.62 34.44
C ALA A 233 -0.29 10.77 35.57
N GLU A 234 -0.17 9.45 35.51
CA GLU A 234 -0.67 8.52 36.54
C GLU A 234 0.00 8.76 37.89
N GLN A 235 1.34 8.91 37.93
CA GLN A 235 2.04 9.29 39.16
C GLN A 235 1.61 10.68 39.68
N THR A 236 1.32 11.62 38.78
CA THR A 236 0.83 12.96 39.15
C THR A 236 -0.59 12.89 39.73
N ILE A 237 -1.45 12.02 39.18
CA ILE A 237 -2.80 11.76 39.69
C ILE A 237 -2.73 11.11 41.07
N TYR A 238 -1.92 10.05 41.24
CA TYR A 238 -1.73 9.37 42.53
C TYR A 238 -1.27 10.34 43.64
N ASN A 239 -0.26 11.17 43.35
CA ASN A 239 0.22 12.20 44.28
C ASN A 239 -0.86 13.26 44.60
N LEU A 240 -1.73 13.57 43.63
CA LEU A 240 -2.85 14.48 43.81
C LEU A 240 -3.96 13.86 44.66
N GLU A 241 -4.29 12.58 44.47
CA GLU A 241 -5.29 11.83 45.23
C GLU A 241 -4.92 11.76 46.72
N GLU A 242 -3.67 11.41 47.07
CA GLU A 242 -3.18 11.47 48.46
C GLU A 242 -3.34 12.88 49.05
N SER A 243 -3.02 13.92 48.28
CA SER A 243 -3.16 15.31 48.74
C SER A 243 -4.62 15.73 48.94
N VAL A 244 -5.53 15.22 48.11
CA VAL A 244 -6.98 15.49 48.20
C VAL A 244 -7.58 14.74 49.39
N GLU A 245 -7.22 13.49 49.64
CA GLU A 245 -7.63 12.74 50.82
C GLU A 245 -7.17 13.42 52.12
N MET A 246 -5.91 13.86 52.18
CA MET A 246 -5.37 14.63 53.31
C MET A 246 -6.13 15.95 53.55
N ILE A 247 -6.53 16.66 52.47
CA ILE A 247 -7.33 17.88 52.57
C ILE A 247 -8.74 17.55 53.08
N LEU A 248 -9.40 16.53 52.50
CA LEU A 248 -10.74 16.11 52.90
C LEU A 248 -10.80 15.72 54.37
N GLN A 249 -9.85 14.89 54.84
CA GLN A 249 -9.74 14.52 56.26
C GLN A 249 -9.62 15.77 57.15
N ARG A 250 -8.69 16.69 56.84
CA ARG A 250 -8.54 17.93 57.63
C ARG A 250 -9.78 18.82 57.60
N THR A 251 -10.52 18.89 56.48
CA THR A 251 -11.77 19.66 56.44
C THR A 251 -12.86 19.02 57.31
N PHE A 252 -12.96 17.70 57.33
CA PHE A 252 -13.89 16.97 58.20
C PHE A 252 -13.53 17.13 59.70
N GLU A 253 -12.25 17.03 60.04
CA GLU A 253 -11.75 17.30 61.41
C GLU A 253 -12.06 18.74 61.86
N ALA A 254 -11.87 19.72 60.98
CA ALA A 254 -12.17 21.12 61.24
C ALA A 254 -13.69 21.40 61.36
N GLU A 255 -14.53 20.77 60.55
CA GLU A 255 -15.99 20.90 60.61
C GLU A 255 -16.56 20.27 61.88
N ASN A 256 -16.06 19.09 62.29
CA ASN A 256 -16.38 18.47 63.57
C ASN A 256 -15.97 19.37 64.76
N ALA A 257 -14.75 19.92 64.73
CA ALA A 257 -14.31 20.88 65.74
C ALA A 257 -15.18 22.16 65.78
N ALA A 258 -15.65 22.63 64.63
CA ALA A 258 -16.55 23.79 64.54
C ALA A 258 -17.94 23.49 65.14
N GLU A 259 -18.52 22.31 64.92
CA GLU A 259 -19.81 21.95 65.51
C GLU A 259 -19.71 21.70 67.03
N ILE A 260 -18.59 21.16 67.52
CA ILE A 260 -18.29 21.10 68.97
C ILE A 260 -18.25 22.50 69.59
N LEU A 261 -17.53 23.44 68.96
CA LEU A 261 -17.47 24.85 69.42
C LEU A 261 -18.83 25.55 69.33
N LEU A 262 -19.63 25.27 68.29
CA LEU A 262 -21.01 25.71 68.20
C LEU A 262 -21.85 25.16 69.36
N GLY A 263 -21.77 23.87 69.66
CA GLY A 263 -22.41 23.25 70.83
C GLY A 263 -22.09 23.97 72.14
N ILE A 264 -20.80 24.20 72.41
CA ILE A 264 -20.32 24.93 73.59
C ILE A 264 -20.87 26.37 73.62
N SER A 265 -20.90 27.06 72.48
CA SER A 265 -21.43 28.43 72.40
C SER A 265 -22.95 28.50 72.65
N ARG A 266 -23.71 27.50 72.18
CA ARG A 266 -25.16 27.38 72.44
C ARG A 266 -25.41 27.16 73.93
N GLU A 267 -24.64 26.28 74.57
CA GLU A 267 -24.72 26.02 76.01
C GLU A 267 -24.35 27.27 76.85
N LEU A 268 -23.25 27.94 76.50
CA LEU A 268 -22.80 29.16 77.16
C LEU A 268 -23.82 30.30 77.01
N SER A 269 -24.42 30.45 75.83
CA SER A 269 -25.52 31.40 75.61
C SER A 269 -26.73 31.10 76.51
N GLY A 270 -27.11 29.83 76.65
CA GLY A 270 -28.15 29.40 77.60
C GLY A 270 -27.82 29.76 79.05
N LYS A 271 -26.59 29.48 79.50
CA LYS A 271 -26.10 29.85 80.84
C LYS A 271 -26.14 31.37 81.06
N VAL A 272 -25.70 32.17 80.09
CA VAL A 272 -25.74 33.64 80.15
C VAL A 272 -27.18 34.17 80.23
N GLN A 273 -28.11 33.59 79.45
CA GLN A 273 -29.53 33.97 79.52
C GLN A 273 -30.14 33.69 80.90
N ILE A 274 -29.84 32.53 81.50
CA ILE A 274 -30.27 32.19 82.87
C ILE A 274 -29.73 33.22 83.88
N VAL A 275 -28.43 33.51 83.86
CA VAL A 275 -27.81 34.51 84.75
C VAL A 275 -28.43 35.91 84.55
N GLN A 276 -28.73 36.30 83.30
CA GLN A 276 -29.36 37.59 83.01
C GLN A 276 -30.81 37.67 83.52
N LEU A 277 -31.55 36.55 83.57
CA LEU A 277 -32.87 36.48 84.21
C LEU A 277 -32.76 36.54 85.73
N SER A 278 -31.82 35.81 86.34
CA SER A 278 -31.55 35.88 87.79
C SER A 278 -31.17 37.29 88.24
N LEU A 279 -30.32 37.98 87.48
CA LEU A 279 -29.91 39.36 87.75
C LEU A 279 -31.11 40.34 87.69
N LYS A 280 -31.99 40.21 86.70
CA LYS A 280 -33.23 41.01 86.60
C LYS A 280 -34.15 40.79 87.81
N GLY A 281 -34.24 39.55 88.32
CA GLY A 281 -34.95 39.25 89.56
C GLY A 281 -34.32 39.88 90.79
N SER A 282 -32.99 39.83 90.91
CA SER A 282 -32.25 40.45 92.01
C SER A 282 -32.43 41.97 92.06
N ILE A 283 -32.34 42.66 90.91
CA ILE A 283 -32.50 44.12 90.81
C ILE A 283 -33.93 44.54 91.23
N PHE A 284 -34.94 43.73 90.93
CA PHE A 284 -36.32 44.00 91.34
C PHE A 284 -36.51 43.92 92.87
N GLU A 285 -35.98 42.89 93.52
CA GLU A 285 -36.02 42.77 94.99
C GLU A 285 -35.13 43.81 95.68
N GLU A 286 -33.98 44.17 95.10
CA GLU A 286 -33.13 45.26 95.61
C GLU A 286 -33.89 46.59 95.61
N GLY A 287 -34.53 46.99 94.50
CA GLY A 287 -35.32 48.22 94.43
C GLY A 287 -36.47 48.27 95.45
N LYS A 288 -37.09 47.10 95.71
CA LYS A 288 -38.16 46.87 96.69
C LYS A 288 -37.68 46.88 98.15
N LEU A 289 -36.38 46.67 98.41
CA LEU A 289 -35.74 46.88 99.71
C LEU A 289 -35.27 48.33 99.87
N ARG A 290 -34.75 48.93 98.79
CA ARG A 290 -34.21 50.30 98.76
C ARG A 290 -35.30 51.35 99.05
N SER A 291 -36.52 51.16 98.54
CA SER A 291 -37.67 52.01 98.87
C SER A 291 -38.07 51.95 100.35
N LYS A 292 -38.04 50.76 100.97
CA LYS A 292 -38.31 50.58 102.41
C LYS A 292 -37.25 51.23 103.30
N LEU A 293 -36.00 51.25 102.84
CA LEU A 293 -34.92 51.93 103.54
C LEU A 293 -35.06 53.47 103.47
N GLU A 294 -35.52 53.99 102.33
CA GLU A 294 -35.81 55.42 102.19
C GLU A 294 -37.04 55.86 103.02
N GLU A 295 -38.01 54.96 103.21
CA GLU A 295 -39.14 55.15 104.11
C GLU A 295 -38.73 55.14 105.60
N SER A 296 -37.82 54.24 106.01
CA SER A 296 -37.34 54.20 107.40
C SER A 296 -36.39 55.35 107.74
N ALA A 297 -35.54 55.80 106.81
CA ALA A 297 -34.65 56.95 107.00
C ALA A 297 -35.42 58.27 107.24
N LYS A 298 -36.62 58.41 106.67
CA LYS A 298 -37.51 59.58 106.90
C LYS A 298 -38.17 59.58 108.29
N LYS A 299 -37.97 58.54 109.10
CA LYS A 299 -38.55 58.39 110.44
C LYS A 299 -37.61 58.81 111.58
N SER A 300 -36.31 58.97 111.32
CA SER A 300 -35.26 59.17 112.35
C SER A 300 -34.69 60.60 112.40
N HIS A 301 -35.55 61.62 112.30
CA HIS A 301 -35.16 63.05 112.34
C HIS A 301 -36.02 63.88 113.32
N ALA A 302 -36.45 63.25 114.42
CA ALA A 302 -36.98 63.92 115.60
C ALA A 302 -36.33 63.31 116.85
N GLU A 303 -36.31 64.10 117.95
CA GLU A 303 -35.84 63.73 119.30
C GLU A 303 -34.31 63.56 119.48
N GLU A 304 -33.63 64.64 119.90
CA GLU A 304 -32.77 64.70 121.11
C GLU A 304 -32.09 66.09 121.26
N LEU A 305 -32.32 66.82 122.36
CA LEU A 305 -31.40 67.83 122.96
C LEU A 305 -31.99 68.55 124.22
N GLN A 306 -31.51 68.18 125.42
CA GLN A 306 -31.44 68.93 126.71
C GLN A 306 -30.76 67.96 127.71
N GLU A 307 -30.09 68.31 128.82
CA GLU A 307 -30.10 69.40 129.83
C GLU A 307 -28.62 69.52 130.37
N GLY A 308 -28.06 70.53 131.06
CA GLY A 308 -28.50 71.42 132.14
C GLY A 308 -28.09 70.86 133.53
N ASP A 309 -27.74 71.60 134.59
CA ASP A 309 -27.27 72.99 134.76
C ASP A 309 -26.63 73.19 136.17
N LEU A 310 -25.96 74.33 136.42
CA LEU A 310 -25.65 75.03 137.71
C LEU A 310 -25.47 74.29 139.06
N LYS A 311 -24.51 74.77 139.89
CA LYS A 311 -24.79 75.54 141.14
C LYS A 311 -23.52 76.15 141.78
N ALA A 312 -23.68 77.15 142.67
CA ALA A 312 -22.57 77.93 143.24
C ALA A 312 -22.69 78.24 144.75
N ASN A 313 -21.53 78.55 145.35
CA ASN A 313 -21.24 79.42 146.51
C ASN A 313 -21.99 79.27 147.86
N LEU A 314 -21.23 79.00 148.93
CA LEU A 314 -21.23 79.87 150.13
C LEU A 314 -19.85 79.84 150.83
N GLN A 315 -19.59 80.85 151.68
CA GLN A 315 -18.28 81.23 152.22
C GLN A 315 -18.24 81.12 153.76
N LYS A 316 -17.00 80.99 154.29
CA LYS A 316 -16.49 81.63 155.54
C LYS A 316 -16.16 80.78 156.77
N ALA A 317 -14.91 80.30 156.83
CA ALA A 317 -14.04 80.18 158.01
C ALA A 317 -12.62 79.82 157.50
N GLU A 318 -11.54 80.60 157.62
CA GLU A 318 -11.25 81.83 158.38
C GLU A 318 -11.32 81.62 159.91
N ASP A 319 -10.20 81.46 160.65
CA ASP A 319 -8.79 81.47 160.24
C ASP A 319 -7.89 80.69 161.22
N GLU A 320 -6.93 79.89 160.71
CA GLU A 320 -5.69 79.48 161.42
C GLU A 320 -4.72 78.72 160.48
N ASN A 321 -5.26 77.87 159.60
CA ASN A 321 -4.49 77.12 158.58
C ASN A 321 -4.09 78.00 157.37
N LYS A 322 -3.34 79.08 157.61
CA LYS A 322 -2.90 80.06 156.58
C LYS A 322 -1.42 79.98 156.18
N LEU A 323 -0.57 79.28 156.92
CA LEU A 323 0.86 79.12 156.60
C LEU A 323 1.14 77.82 155.83
N THR A 324 0.79 76.67 156.42
CA THR A 324 0.84 75.33 155.80
C THR A 324 0.04 75.23 154.51
N ASN A 325 -1.07 75.96 154.41
CA ASN A 325 -1.92 75.95 153.23
C ASN A 325 -1.31 76.71 152.04
N PHE A 326 -0.40 77.67 152.24
CA PHE A 326 0.25 78.38 151.14
C PHE A 326 1.25 77.48 150.40
N GLU A 327 1.97 76.63 151.14
CA GLU A 327 2.87 75.63 150.58
C GLU A 327 2.11 74.46 149.96
N ALA A 328 1.04 73.98 150.61
CA ALA A 328 0.13 72.98 150.02
C ALA A 328 -0.60 73.48 148.77
N LEU A 329 -0.98 74.77 148.68
CA LEU A 329 -1.52 75.38 147.46
C LEU A 329 -0.44 75.51 146.38
N SER A 330 0.78 75.97 146.72
CA SER A 330 1.91 76.01 145.77
C SER A 330 2.22 74.62 145.20
N LEU A 331 2.18 73.57 146.03
CA LEU A 331 2.34 72.19 145.60
C LEU A 331 1.14 71.70 144.78
N ARG A 332 -0.10 72.02 145.17
CA ARG A 332 -1.31 71.67 144.41
C ARG A 332 -1.37 72.36 143.03
N ASP A 333 -0.90 73.60 142.92
CA ASP A 333 -0.81 74.33 141.66
C ASP A 333 0.33 73.79 140.77
N LYS A 334 1.46 73.39 141.36
CA LYS A 334 2.51 72.64 140.65
C LYS A 334 2.02 71.28 140.16
N VAL A 335 1.30 70.53 140.99
CA VAL A 335 0.68 69.24 140.62
C VAL A 335 -0.34 69.43 139.51
N ARG A 336 -1.26 70.41 139.62
CA ARG A 336 -2.22 70.74 138.56
C ARG A 336 -1.52 71.08 137.24
N LYS A 337 -0.47 71.91 137.30
CA LYS A 337 0.33 72.27 136.11
C LYS A 337 1.06 71.07 135.51
N LEU A 338 1.55 70.14 136.34
CA LEU A 338 2.14 68.88 135.89
C LEU A 338 1.09 67.91 135.33
N GLU A 339 -0.13 67.87 135.88
CA GLU A 339 -1.25 67.10 135.33
C GLU A 339 -1.73 67.67 133.99
N GLU A 340 -1.78 69.00 133.84
CA GLU A 340 -2.07 69.68 132.59
C GLU A 340 -0.98 69.41 131.55
N GLN A 341 0.30 69.50 131.94
CA GLN A 341 1.44 69.12 131.08
C GLN A 341 1.44 67.62 130.75
N LEU A 342 1.00 66.74 131.65
CA LEU A 342 0.89 65.30 131.39
C LEU A 342 -0.28 64.98 130.46
N LYS A 343 -1.42 65.66 130.61
CA LYS A 343 -2.57 65.56 129.70
C LYS A 343 -2.19 66.05 128.30
N GLU A 344 -1.51 67.19 128.20
CA GLU A 344 -1.04 67.77 126.93
C GLU A 344 0.07 66.93 126.28
N SER A 345 1.02 66.39 127.07
CA SER A 345 2.01 65.44 126.58
C SER A 345 1.34 64.15 126.06
N ASN A 346 0.30 63.66 126.74
CA ASN A 346 -0.46 62.50 126.31
C ASN A 346 -1.31 62.76 125.05
N THR A 347 -1.97 63.92 124.91
CA THR A 347 -2.68 64.26 123.65
C THR A 347 -1.71 64.40 122.49
N GLN A 348 -0.57 65.07 122.68
CA GLN A 348 0.50 65.14 121.68
C GLN A 348 1.05 63.75 121.32
N LEU A 349 1.22 62.85 122.29
CA LEU A 349 1.66 61.48 122.06
C LEU A 349 0.63 60.66 121.27
N GLN A 350 -0.67 60.78 121.57
CA GLN A 350 -1.72 60.11 120.78
C GLN A 350 -1.81 60.67 119.34
N ILE A 351 -1.66 61.98 119.15
CA ILE A 351 -1.59 62.61 117.81
C ILE A 351 -0.36 62.11 117.04
N ALA A 352 0.81 62.11 117.67
CA ALA A 352 2.04 61.59 117.07
C ALA A 352 1.94 60.10 116.75
N LYS A 353 1.29 59.31 117.61
CA LYS A 353 1.02 57.88 117.38
C LYS A 353 0.11 57.68 116.16
N GLY A 354 -1.05 58.34 116.09
CA GLY A 354 -1.95 58.23 114.93
C GLY A 354 -1.33 58.73 113.62
N SER A 355 -0.46 59.74 113.70
CA SER A 355 0.36 60.20 112.56
C SER A 355 1.40 59.17 112.14
N ALA A 356 2.04 58.48 113.08
CA ALA A 356 2.99 57.40 112.79
C ALA A 356 2.30 56.14 112.22
N GLU A 357 1.13 55.77 112.75
CA GLU A 357 0.33 54.63 112.28
C GLU A 357 -0.18 54.87 110.85
N SER A 358 -0.81 56.01 110.58
CA SER A 358 -1.22 56.38 109.21
C SER A 358 -0.05 56.57 108.24
N SER A 359 1.11 57.05 108.72
CA SER A 359 2.35 57.07 107.92
C SER A 359 2.89 55.66 107.63
N CYS A 360 2.66 54.69 108.52
CA CYS A 360 3.05 53.30 108.34
C CYS A 360 2.14 52.60 107.33
N GLU A 361 0.82 52.77 107.46
CA GLU A 361 -0.18 52.27 106.52
C GLU A 361 0.05 52.81 105.10
N ARG A 362 0.29 54.13 104.95
CA ARG A 362 0.64 54.73 103.65
C ARG A 362 1.93 54.15 103.05
N ARG A 363 2.91 53.78 103.88
CA ARG A 363 4.16 53.13 103.42
C ARG A 363 3.91 51.70 102.97
N ASN A 364 3.09 50.95 103.69
CA ASN A 364 2.74 49.57 103.33
C ASN A 364 1.96 49.52 102.01
N ASN A 365 1.03 50.45 101.80
CA ASN A 365 0.28 50.56 100.54
C ASN A 365 1.21 50.90 99.36
N LEU A 366 2.14 51.85 99.53
CA LEU A 366 3.17 52.15 98.52
C LEU A 366 4.10 50.94 98.24
N ASN A 367 4.46 50.17 99.26
CA ASN A 367 5.27 48.96 99.07
C ASN A 367 4.51 47.87 98.30
N ALA A 368 3.19 47.74 98.50
CA ALA A 368 2.35 46.84 97.73
C ALA A 368 2.25 47.29 96.25
N GLU A 369 2.00 48.58 96.01
CA GLU A 369 1.97 49.18 94.68
C GLU A 369 3.31 49.02 93.94
N ILE A 370 4.44 49.14 94.64
CA ILE A 370 5.78 48.84 94.10
C ILE A 370 5.91 47.35 93.75
N SER A 371 5.49 46.44 94.64
CA SER A 371 5.53 44.99 94.38
C SER A 371 4.68 44.59 93.15
N ASP A 372 3.51 45.20 92.97
CA ASP A 372 2.66 44.97 91.79
C ASP A 372 3.30 45.53 90.51
N MET A 373 3.92 46.72 90.58
CA MET A 373 4.73 47.25 89.47
C MET A 373 5.92 46.34 89.13
N GLU A 374 6.66 45.82 90.12
CA GLU A 374 7.78 44.89 89.89
C GLU A 374 7.30 43.58 89.23
N ASN A 375 6.16 43.05 89.66
CA ASN A 375 5.53 41.88 89.03
C ASN A 375 5.13 42.17 87.56
N THR A 376 4.47 43.29 87.28
CA THR A 376 4.11 43.64 85.87
C THR A 376 5.34 43.87 84.99
N ILE A 377 6.40 44.53 85.51
CA ILE A 377 7.68 44.70 84.81
C ILE A 377 8.34 43.35 84.51
N LYS A 378 8.23 42.36 85.41
CA LYS A 378 8.72 41.00 85.19
C LYS A 378 7.95 40.29 84.07
N CYS A 379 6.61 40.29 84.12
CA CYS A 379 5.77 39.71 83.07
C CYS A 379 6.03 40.35 81.69
N LEU A 380 6.14 41.69 81.63
CA LEU A 380 6.44 42.40 80.39
C LEU A 380 7.82 42.03 79.81
N LYS A 381 8.84 41.78 80.64
CA LYS A 381 10.14 41.27 80.17
C LYS A 381 10.06 39.84 79.62
N GLU A 382 9.30 38.98 80.28
CA GLU A 382 9.06 37.61 79.81
C GLU A 382 8.30 37.59 78.47
N ASP A 383 7.35 38.50 78.27
CA ASP A 383 6.64 38.65 76.99
C ASP A 383 7.49 39.32 75.89
N VAL A 384 8.38 40.26 76.23
CA VAL A 384 9.34 40.83 75.25
C VAL A 384 10.25 39.73 74.70
N LEU A 385 10.87 38.91 75.56
CA LEU A 385 11.71 37.78 75.11
C LEU A 385 10.92 36.76 74.26
N ARG A 386 9.64 36.54 74.59
CA ARG A 386 8.70 35.69 73.83
C ARG A 386 8.35 36.27 72.46
N LEU A 387 8.35 37.59 72.32
CA LEU A 387 8.10 38.30 71.06
C LEU A 387 9.36 38.42 70.20
N GLU A 388 10.52 38.66 70.80
CA GLU A 388 11.83 38.70 70.13
C GLU A 388 12.15 37.35 69.47
N SER A 389 12.11 36.25 70.22
CA SER A 389 12.30 34.89 69.68
C SER A 389 11.27 34.49 68.60
N ARG A 390 10.05 35.03 68.67
CA ARG A 390 9.05 34.86 67.60
C ARG A 390 9.35 35.72 66.37
N ALA A 391 9.97 36.89 66.53
CA ALA A 391 10.41 37.74 65.43
C ALA A 391 11.63 37.13 64.71
N GLU A 392 12.63 36.65 65.45
CA GLU A 392 13.78 35.93 64.89
C GLU A 392 13.33 34.72 64.05
N SER A 393 12.42 33.90 64.59
CA SER A 393 11.83 32.75 63.87
C SER A 393 10.92 33.15 62.70
N ALA A 394 10.53 34.42 62.58
CA ALA A 394 9.81 34.95 61.42
C ALA A 394 10.79 35.49 60.36
N GLU A 395 11.87 36.16 60.76
CA GLU A 395 12.94 36.61 59.86
C GLU A 395 13.64 35.42 59.19
N GLU A 396 13.95 34.36 59.94
CA GLU A 396 14.55 33.13 59.37
C GLU A 396 13.66 32.49 58.30
N LYS A 397 12.34 32.43 58.54
CA LYS A 397 11.35 31.93 57.57
C LYS A 397 11.23 32.85 56.36
N CYS A 398 11.25 34.18 56.55
CA CYS A 398 11.28 35.12 55.44
C CYS A 398 12.56 34.97 54.60
N ALA A 399 13.72 34.77 55.22
CA ALA A 399 14.97 34.51 54.51
C ALA A 399 14.91 33.19 53.72
N GLN A 400 14.34 32.14 54.30
CA GLN A 400 14.13 30.86 53.63
C GLN A 400 13.19 30.98 52.42
N VAL A 401 12.03 31.64 52.58
CA VAL A 401 11.09 31.91 51.47
C VAL A 401 11.74 32.77 50.38
N THR A 402 12.53 33.78 50.75
CA THR A 402 13.26 34.62 49.78
C THR A 402 14.25 33.79 48.96
N LYS A 403 14.95 32.84 49.60
CA LYS A 403 15.84 31.90 48.91
C LYS A 403 15.08 30.97 47.95
N ILE A 404 13.95 30.41 48.38
CA ILE A 404 13.10 29.53 47.56
C ILE A 404 12.56 30.28 46.34
N ASN A 405 12.09 31.51 46.51
CA ASN A 405 11.60 32.34 45.40
C ASN A 405 12.71 32.60 44.35
N HIS A 406 13.95 32.86 44.79
CA HIS A 406 15.07 33.07 43.86
C HIS A 406 15.45 31.80 43.08
N GLU A 407 15.43 30.64 43.73
CA GLU A 407 15.64 29.33 43.10
C GLU A 407 14.56 29.05 42.04
N LEU A 408 13.28 29.32 42.35
CA LEU A 408 12.17 29.17 41.41
C LEU A 408 12.29 30.13 40.21
N ASP A 409 12.74 31.38 40.40
CA ASP A 409 12.97 32.34 39.31
C ASP A 409 14.04 31.85 38.31
N GLU A 410 15.14 31.26 38.79
CA GLU A 410 16.17 30.68 37.91
C GLU A 410 15.68 29.39 37.23
N GLN A 411 14.88 28.55 37.91
CA GLN A 411 14.26 27.38 37.27
C GLN A 411 13.25 27.76 36.18
N LEU A 412 12.41 28.78 36.41
CA LEU A 412 11.51 29.34 35.39
C LEU A 412 12.27 29.91 34.19
N LYS A 413 13.42 30.56 34.43
CA LYS A 413 14.30 31.11 33.40
C LYS A 413 14.98 30.01 32.57
N LEU A 414 15.37 28.89 33.19
CA LEU A 414 15.86 27.70 32.49
C LEU A 414 14.77 27.05 31.63
N LEU A 415 13.58 26.79 32.20
CA LEU A 415 12.41 26.29 31.47
C LEU A 415 12.07 27.15 30.25
N ARG A 416 12.03 28.47 30.41
CA ARG A 416 11.75 29.41 29.32
C ARG A 416 12.83 29.41 28.23
N SER A 417 14.07 29.06 28.56
CA SER A 417 15.13 28.88 27.56
C SER A 417 14.97 27.59 26.76
N SER A 418 14.64 26.47 27.40
CA SER A 418 14.40 25.20 26.70
C SER A 418 13.09 25.19 25.90
N GLU A 419 12.04 25.88 26.36
CA GLU A 419 10.85 26.18 25.54
C GLU A 419 11.23 26.89 24.23
N SER A 420 12.10 27.90 24.31
CA SER A 420 12.54 28.65 23.12
C SER A 420 13.40 27.80 22.18
N GLU A 421 14.28 26.94 22.71
CA GLU A 421 15.07 26.02 21.88
C GLU A 421 14.19 24.95 21.22
N ASN A 422 13.24 24.37 21.96
CA ASN A 422 12.26 23.42 21.43
C ASN A 422 11.38 24.04 20.33
N ALA A 423 10.89 25.27 20.52
CA ALA A 423 10.17 26.01 19.48
C ALA A 423 11.02 26.20 18.21
N ASN A 424 12.29 26.59 18.37
CA ASN A 424 13.24 26.72 17.25
C ASN A 424 13.61 25.38 16.58
N VAL A 425 13.45 24.23 17.26
CA VAL A 425 13.58 22.88 16.66
C VAL A 425 12.32 22.52 15.88
N LEU A 426 11.14 22.75 16.46
CA LEU A 426 9.85 22.47 15.82
C LEU A 426 9.62 23.32 14.56
N GLU A 427 9.98 24.61 14.58
CA GLU A 427 9.88 25.48 13.40
C GLU A 427 10.78 25.01 12.25
N ARG A 428 11.95 24.44 12.55
CA ARG A 428 12.83 23.80 11.54
C ARG A 428 12.27 22.50 11.01
N LYS A 429 11.77 21.61 11.89
CA LYS A 429 11.11 20.36 11.48
C LYS A 429 9.90 20.63 10.58
N LEU A 430 9.11 21.67 10.88
CA LEU A 430 7.97 22.10 10.07
C LEU A 430 8.43 22.53 8.65
N LYS A 431 9.38 23.47 8.57
CA LYS A 431 9.93 23.94 7.28
C LYS A 431 10.57 22.82 6.46
N GLU A 432 11.26 21.88 7.11
CA GLU A 432 11.79 20.69 6.44
C GLU A 432 10.67 19.80 5.89
N SER A 433 9.62 19.54 6.69
CA SER A 433 8.43 18.79 6.26
C SER A 433 7.73 19.47 5.07
N ASP A 434 7.58 20.79 5.10
CA ASP A 434 7.00 21.56 3.99
C ASP A 434 7.82 21.39 2.71
N THR A 435 9.17 21.49 2.78
CA THR A 435 10.02 21.28 1.59
C THR A 435 9.96 19.85 1.05
N ARG A 436 9.81 18.83 1.92
CA ARG A 436 9.58 17.44 1.50
C ARG A 436 8.21 17.26 0.84
N LEU A 437 7.18 17.95 1.33
CA LEU A 437 5.83 17.93 0.75
C LEU A 437 5.80 18.56 -0.65
N GLU A 438 6.42 19.72 -0.85
CA GLU A 438 6.49 20.34 -2.18
C GLU A 438 7.32 19.49 -3.17
N HIS A 439 8.41 18.85 -2.73
CA HIS A 439 9.14 17.88 -3.56
C HIS A 439 8.27 16.66 -3.92
N ALA A 440 7.48 16.14 -2.98
CA ALA A 440 6.56 15.03 -3.25
C ALA A 440 5.48 15.41 -4.26
N LYS A 441 4.86 16.60 -4.13
CA LYS A 441 3.90 17.13 -5.11
C LYS A 441 4.49 17.24 -6.51
N ALA A 442 5.64 17.91 -6.66
CA ALA A 442 6.31 18.06 -7.95
C ALA A 442 6.68 16.71 -8.57
N SER A 443 7.02 15.70 -7.75
CA SER A 443 7.26 14.34 -8.22
C SER A 443 5.98 13.61 -8.64
N VAL A 444 4.82 13.89 -8.05
CA VAL A 444 3.52 13.34 -8.46
C VAL A 444 3.06 14.01 -9.76
N GLU A 445 3.12 15.33 -9.85
CA GLU A 445 2.78 16.10 -11.06
C GLU A 445 3.61 15.60 -12.27
N ALA A 446 4.91 15.39 -12.10
CA ALA A 446 5.78 14.83 -13.14
C ALA A 446 5.44 13.37 -13.53
N ILE A 447 4.86 12.57 -12.62
CA ILE A 447 4.38 11.21 -12.92
C ILE A 447 3.03 11.27 -13.65
N GLU A 448 2.13 12.18 -13.27
CA GLU A 448 0.84 12.39 -13.95
C GLU A 448 1.06 12.90 -15.40
N GLU A 449 2.02 13.79 -15.63
CA GLU A 449 2.43 14.19 -16.99
C GLU A 449 2.98 12.99 -17.79
N GLN A 450 3.83 12.15 -17.20
CA GLN A 450 4.34 10.94 -17.86
C GLN A 450 3.22 9.95 -18.19
N GLN A 451 2.28 9.72 -17.27
CA GLN A 451 1.13 8.85 -17.49
C GLN A 451 0.20 9.39 -18.60
N SER A 452 -0.01 10.71 -18.63
CA SER A 452 -0.76 11.39 -19.70
C SER A 452 -0.12 11.21 -21.07
N MET A 453 1.21 11.39 -21.17
CA MET A 453 1.97 11.14 -22.41
C MET A 453 1.88 9.67 -22.85
N LEU A 454 1.97 8.72 -21.92
CA LEU A 454 1.84 7.28 -22.21
C LEU A 454 0.43 6.92 -22.72
N TYR A 455 -0.64 7.48 -22.15
CA TYR A 455 -2.00 7.27 -22.67
C TYR A 455 -2.22 7.89 -24.06
N SER A 456 -1.61 9.05 -24.34
CA SER A 456 -1.64 9.62 -25.71
C SER A 456 -0.96 8.67 -26.70
N ALA A 457 0.25 8.19 -26.39
CA ALA A 457 0.98 7.26 -27.24
C ALA A 457 0.24 5.91 -27.42
N LEU A 458 -0.45 5.42 -26.37
CA LEU A 458 -1.31 4.24 -26.44
C LEU A 458 -2.49 4.46 -27.40
N SER A 459 -3.12 5.64 -27.37
CA SER A 459 -4.21 6.00 -28.28
C SER A 459 -3.74 6.07 -29.74
N ASP A 460 -2.57 6.66 -29.99
CA ASP A 460 -1.96 6.71 -31.33
C ASP A 460 -1.61 5.31 -31.87
N MET A 461 -1.11 4.41 -31.00
CA MET A 461 -0.90 3.01 -31.36
C MET A 461 -2.22 2.26 -31.64
N GLY A 462 -3.29 2.54 -30.89
CA GLY A 462 -4.63 2.03 -31.19
C GLY A 462 -5.14 2.45 -32.56
N ASN A 463 -5.02 3.74 -32.89
CA ASN A 463 -5.38 4.29 -34.20
C ASN A 463 -4.58 3.62 -35.34
N LEU A 464 -3.27 3.38 -35.14
CA LEU A 464 -2.43 2.67 -36.11
C LEU A 464 -2.84 1.21 -36.28
N ILE A 465 -3.17 0.51 -35.19
CA ILE A 465 -3.64 -0.87 -35.22
C ILE A 465 -4.93 -1.00 -36.04
N ASP A 466 -5.88 -0.06 -35.91
CA ASP A 466 -7.14 -0.11 -36.64
C ASP A 466 -7.00 0.26 -38.13
N ASP A 467 -6.12 1.19 -38.49
CA ASP A 467 -5.72 1.42 -39.89
C ASP A 467 -5.03 0.19 -40.50
N LEU A 468 -4.17 -0.50 -39.75
CA LEU A 468 -3.54 -1.75 -40.18
C LEU A 468 -4.55 -2.89 -40.37
N LYS A 469 -5.52 -3.08 -39.45
CA LYS A 469 -6.65 -4.01 -39.63
C LYS A 469 -7.43 -3.70 -40.90
N GLY A 470 -7.79 -2.43 -41.11
CA GLY A 470 -8.51 -1.98 -42.31
C GLY A 470 -7.74 -2.23 -43.61
N LYS A 471 -6.40 -2.11 -43.57
CA LYS A 471 -5.51 -2.48 -44.69
C LYS A 471 -5.44 -3.99 -44.92
N VAL A 472 -5.42 -4.80 -43.86
CA VAL A 472 -5.43 -6.27 -43.94
C VAL A 472 -6.72 -6.77 -44.57
N SER A 473 -7.91 -6.41 -44.06
CA SER A 473 -9.19 -6.86 -44.63
C SER A 473 -9.38 -6.39 -46.09
N LYS A 474 -8.77 -5.26 -46.47
CA LYS A 474 -8.76 -4.75 -47.85
C LYS A 474 -7.73 -5.46 -48.75
N ALA A 475 -6.72 -6.11 -48.19
CA ALA A 475 -5.79 -6.99 -48.92
C ALA A 475 -6.36 -8.41 -49.05
N GLU A 476 -6.98 -8.92 -48.00
CA GLU A 476 -7.67 -10.21 -47.90
C GLU A 476 -8.80 -10.32 -48.94
N SER A 477 -9.76 -9.39 -48.92
CA SER A 477 -10.83 -9.32 -49.94
C SER A 477 -10.33 -9.13 -51.39
N ARG A 478 -9.11 -8.62 -51.57
CA ARG A 478 -8.44 -8.59 -52.90
C ARG A 478 -7.79 -9.93 -53.26
N ALA A 479 -7.26 -10.66 -52.28
CA ALA A 479 -6.73 -12.01 -52.45
C ALA A 479 -7.86 -12.98 -52.81
N GLU A 480 -8.98 -12.98 -52.07
CA GLU A 480 -10.21 -13.74 -52.40
C GLU A 480 -10.70 -13.41 -53.83
N SER A 481 -10.71 -12.12 -54.19
CA SER A 481 -11.09 -11.67 -55.53
C SER A 481 -10.06 -12.03 -56.61
N ALA A 482 -8.81 -12.36 -56.26
CA ALA A 482 -7.82 -12.87 -57.19
C ALA A 482 -7.92 -14.40 -57.31
N GLU A 483 -8.06 -15.11 -56.19
CA GLU A 483 -8.23 -16.56 -56.12
C GLU A 483 -9.47 -17.03 -56.89
N SER A 484 -10.63 -16.41 -56.66
CA SER A 484 -11.86 -16.68 -57.42
C SER A 484 -11.69 -16.50 -58.94
N LYS A 485 -10.88 -15.53 -59.39
CA LYS A 485 -10.52 -15.37 -60.81
C LYS A 485 -9.55 -16.44 -61.30
N CYS A 486 -8.57 -16.83 -60.49
CA CYS A 486 -7.64 -17.92 -60.79
C CYS A 486 -8.37 -19.27 -60.90
N ASN A 487 -9.37 -19.52 -60.05
CA ASN A 487 -10.19 -20.73 -60.09
C ASN A 487 -11.02 -20.78 -61.38
N LEU A 488 -11.72 -19.69 -61.74
CA LEU A 488 -12.45 -19.59 -63.01
C LEU A 488 -11.53 -19.71 -64.25
N LEU A 489 -10.33 -19.12 -64.19
CA LEU A 489 -9.32 -19.29 -65.24
C LEU A 489 -8.78 -20.72 -65.30
N THR A 490 -8.72 -21.45 -64.18
CA THR A 490 -8.30 -22.86 -64.16
C THR A 490 -9.39 -23.76 -64.75
N GLU A 491 -10.65 -23.53 -64.38
CA GLU A 491 -11.82 -24.23 -64.90
C GLU A 491 -11.95 -24.06 -66.43
N THR A 492 -11.95 -22.82 -66.93
CA THR A 492 -12.00 -22.56 -68.37
C THR A 492 -10.76 -23.06 -69.13
N ASN A 493 -9.57 -23.11 -68.51
CA ASN A 493 -8.41 -23.78 -69.11
C ASN A 493 -8.57 -25.30 -69.16
N LEU A 494 -9.27 -25.94 -68.22
CA LEU A 494 -9.58 -27.37 -68.30
C LEU A 494 -10.54 -27.63 -69.46
N GLU A 495 -11.64 -26.88 -69.57
CA GLU A 495 -12.60 -26.97 -70.68
C GLU A 495 -11.91 -26.87 -72.05
N LEU A 496 -11.10 -25.82 -72.25
CA LEU A 496 -10.34 -25.60 -73.50
C LEU A 496 -9.32 -26.72 -73.78
N ASN A 497 -8.75 -27.35 -72.75
CA ASN A 497 -7.87 -28.52 -72.93
C ASN A 497 -8.67 -29.78 -73.32
N GLU A 498 -9.91 -29.93 -72.87
CA GLU A 498 -10.77 -31.04 -73.26
C GLU A 498 -11.29 -30.88 -74.70
N GLU A 499 -11.70 -29.67 -75.10
CA GLU A 499 -11.99 -29.34 -76.50
C GLU A 499 -10.78 -29.57 -77.40
N SER A 500 -9.59 -29.12 -76.98
CA SER A 500 -8.33 -29.31 -77.72
C SER A 500 -7.97 -30.79 -77.88
N ARG A 501 -8.25 -31.62 -76.86
CA ARG A 501 -8.10 -33.08 -76.91
C ARG A 501 -9.10 -33.70 -77.88
N PHE A 502 -10.38 -33.32 -77.80
CA PHE A 502 -11.44 -33.80 -78.71
C PHE A 502 -11.14 -33.46 -80.18
N LEU A 503 -10.75 -32.22 -80.47
CA LEU A 503 -10.39 -31.78 -81.82
C LEU A 503 -9.15 -32.50 -82.36
N ARG A 504 -8.15 -32.77 -81.51
CA ARG A 504 -6.96 -33.57 -81.88
C ARG A 504 -7.34 -35.01 -82.21
N ASN A 505 -8.09 -35.69 -81.36
CA ASN A 505 -8.57 -37.05 -81.61
C ASN A 505 -9.36 -37.12 -82.94
N ARG A 506 -10.18 -36.10 -83.25
CA ARG A 506 -10.89 -36.00 -84.53
C ARG A 506 -9.94 -35.82 -85.72
N LEU A 507 -8.88 -35.02 -85.56
CA LEU A 507 -7.85 -34.82 -86.59
C LEU A 507 -7.08 -36.12 -86.84
N GLU A 508 -6.65 -36.82 -85.81
CA GLU A 508 -5.97 -38.13 -85.90
C GLU A 508 -6.83 -39.16 -86.68
N CYS A 509 -8.15 -39.20 -86.43
CA CYS A 509 -9.07 -40.03 -87.21
C CYS A 509 -9.18 -39.62 -88.68
N MET A 510 -9.19 -38.31 -88.98
CA MET A 510 -9.21 -37.83 -90.38
C MET A 510 -7.88 -38.10 -91.10
N GLU A 511 -6.75 -37.94 -90.41
CA GLU A 511 -5.41 -38.24 -90.92
C GLU A 511 -5.23 -39.74 -91.20
N ALA A 512 -5.70 -40.61 -90.29
CA ALA A 512 -5.74 -42.05 -90.53
C ALA A 512 -6.58 -42.42 -91.76
N SER A 513 -7.75 -41.81 -91.92
CA SER A 513 -8.63 -42.00 -93.08
C SER A 513 -7.98 -41.50 -94.39
N LEU A 514 -7.32 -40.34 -94.37
CA LEU A 514 -6.59 -39.79 -95.51
C LEU A 514 -5.41 -40.69 -95.91
N ASN A 515 -4.61 -41.14 -94.95
CA ASN A 515 -3.50 -42.06 -95.19
C ASN A 515 -4.01 -43.41 -95.75
N GLN A 516 -5.14 -43.93 -95.26
CA GLN A 516 -5.78 -45.13 -95.81
C GLN A 516 -6.25 -44.92 -97.26
N ALA A 517 -6.79 -43.74 -97.60
CA ALA A 517 -7.18 -43.39 -98.96
C ALA A 517 -5.98 -43.20 -99.89
N GLU A 518 -4.88 -42.61 -99.39
CA GLU A 518 -3.60 -42.49 -100.10
C GLU A 518 -2.99 -43.87 -100.40
N ASP A 519 -2.94 -44.77 -99.42
CA ASP A 519 -2.46 -46.15 -99.61
C ASP A 519 -3.34 -46.93 -100.58
N ALA A 520 -4.67 -46.79 -100.50
CA ALA A 520 -5.60 -47.39 -101.47
C ALA A 520 -5.37 -46.84 -102.89
N ARG A 521 -5.17 -45.53 -103.04
CA ARG A 521 -4.84 -44.87 -104.31
C ARG A 521 -3.48 -45.35 -104.87
N LEU A 522 -2.47 -45.49 -104.02
CA LEU A 522 -1.16 -46.02 -104.39
C LEU A 522 -1.21 -47.51 -104.75
N ALA A 523 -2.03 -48.31 -104.08
CA ALA A 523 -2.27 -49.70 -104.42
C ALA A 523 -2.99 -49.82 -105.78
N ALA A 524 -4.04 -49.03 -106.02
CA ALA A 524 -4.74 -48.98 -107.30
C ALA A 524 -3.81 -48.52 -108.44
N ALA A 525 -2.98 -47.50 -108.22
CA ALA A 525 -2.00 -47.03 -109.21
C ALA A 525 -0.94 -48.10 -109.54
N LYS A 526 -0.42 -48.81 -108.53
CA LYS A 526 0.49 -49.96 -108.73
C LYS A 526 -0.20 -51.08 -109.52
N ASP A 527 -1.47 -51.35 -109.26
CA ASP A 527 -2.25 -52.40 -109.92
C ASP A 527 -2.58 -52.07 -111.39
N ILE A 528 -2.96 -50.81 -111.68
CA ILE A 528 -3.07 -50.28 -113.04
C ILE A 528 -1.71 -50.40 -113.76
N GLY A 529 -0.61 -50.09 -113.07
CA GLY A 529 0.76 -50.26 -113.57
C GLY A 529 1.19 -51.71 -113.84
N ARG A 530 0.54 -52.71 -113.21
CA ARG A 530 0.68 -54.14 -113.58
C ARG A 530 -0.13 -54.45 -114.83
N ARG A 531 -1.44 -54.17 -114.83
CA ARG A 531 -2.33 -54.40 -115.99
C ARG A 531 -1.81 -53.77 -117.28
N MET A 532 -1.33 -52.52 -117.20
CA MET A 532 -0.78 -51.80 -118.35
C MET A 532 0.51 -52.46 -118.88
N ARG A 533 1.35 -53.01 -118.00
CA ARG A 533 2.58 -53.73 -118.37
C ARG A 533 2.28 -55.09 -118.98
N GLU A 534 1.32 -55.82 -118.42
CA GLU A 534 0.83 -57.10 -118.95
C GLU A 534 0.22 -56.91 -120.34
N GLY A 535 -0.61 -55.88 -120.54
CA GLY A 535 -1.13 -55.49 -121.85
C GLY A 535 -0.05 -55.09 -122.85
N TRP A 536 0.99 -54.37 -122.39
CA TRP A 536 2.17 -54.03 -123.23
C TRP A 536 2.90 -55.28 -123.72
N ILE A 537 3.17 -56.24 -122.82
CA ILE A 537 3.83 -57.51 -123.14
C ILE A 537 2.97 -58.34 -124.10
N ALA A 538 1.65 -58.39 -123.90
CA ALA A 538 0.73 -59.05 -124.82
C ALA A 538 0.77 -58.42 -126.23
N CYS A 539 0.78 -57.09 -126.32
CA CYS A 539 0.89 -56.37 -127.59
C CYS A 539 2.26 -56.51 -128.29
N GLU A 540 3.34 -56.73 -127.54
CA GLU A 540 4.68 -56.98 -128.10
C GLU A 540 4.87 -58.47 -128.50
N SER A 541 4.04 -59.37 -127.95
CA SER A 541 4.07 -60.82 -128.22
C SER A 541 3.21 -61.25 -129.42
N HIS A 542 2.24 -60.43 -129.85
CA HIS A 542 1.33 -60.73 -130.97
C HIS A 542 1.29 -59.54 -131.94
N GLY A 543 1.78 -59.74 -133.17
CA GLY A 543 1.91 -58.69 -134.20
C GLY A 543 0.59 -58.30 -134.88
N GLU A 544 -0.44 -57.99 -134.10
CA GLU A 544 -1.75 -57.51 -134.58
C GLU A 544 -2.12 -56.17 -133.93
N GLU A 545 -2.74 -55.26 -134.71
CA GLU A 545 -3.36 -54.07 -134.14
C GLU A 545 -4.63 -54.45 -133.37
N ARG A 546 -4.57 -54.35 -132.04
CA ARG A 546 -5.73 -54.50 -131.15
C ARG A 546 -5.87 -53.26 -130.29
N LEU A 547 -7.06 -52.64 -130.28
CA LEU A 547 -7.37 -51.58 -129.32
C LEU A 547 -7.43 -52.18 -127.91
N TRP A 548 -6.74 -51.56 -126.97
CA TRP A 548 -6.91 -51.79 -125.55
C TRP A 548 -7.63 -50.59 -124.94
N GLU A 549 -8.92 -50.76 -124.66
CA GLU A 549 -9.66 -49.83 -123.79
C GLU A 549 -9.34 -50.17 -122.34
N VAL A 550 -8.84 -49.18 -121.60
CA VAL A 550 -8.54 -49.29 -120.17
C VAL A 550 -9.44 -48.31 -119.45
N SER A 551 -10.71 -48.68 -119.28
CA SER A 551 -11.67 -47.91 -118.50
C SER A 551 -11.21 -47.89 -117.03
N LEU A 552 -10.92 -46.71 -116.51
CA LEU A 552 -10.50 -46.53 -115.12
C LEU A 552 -11.72 -46.26 -114.23
N PRO A 553 -12.03 -47.11 -113.24
CA PRO A 553 -12.97 -46.74 -112.20
C PRO A 553 -12.29 -45.70 -111.30
N LEU A 554 -12.67 -44.44 -111.44
CA LEU A 554 -12.49 -43.44 -110.38
C LEU A 554 -13.32 -43.91 -109.19
N GLN A 555 -12.67 -44.31 -108.10
CA GLN A 555 -13.38 -44.76 -106.91
C GLN A 555 -13.91 -43.54 -106.15
N ASP A 556 -15.22 -43.58 -105.90
CA ASP A 556 -16.05 -42.44 -105.53
C ASP A 556 -15.61 -41.75 -104.23
N CYS A 557 -15.60 -40.42 -104.22
CA CYS A 557 -15.34 -39.56 -103.07
C CYS A 557 -16.48 -38.56 -102.81
N GLY A 558 -17.69 -38.86 -103.30
CA GLY A 558 -18.92 -38.18 -102.94
C GLY A 558 -19.31 -37.03 -103.88
N HIS A 559 -20.08 -37.39 -104.92
CA HIS A 559 -20.79 -36.58 -105.92
C HIS A 559 -20.18 -36.60 -107.35
N ASP A 560 -21.11 -36.78 -108.30
CA ASP A 560 -21.02 -36.75 -109.77
C ASP A 560 -20.04 -37.70 -110.49
N SER A 561 -20.62 -38.62 -111.27
CA SER A 561 -20.00 -39.83 -111.81
C SER A 561 -19.37 -39.66 -113.20
N GLY A 562 -18.27 -38.93 -113.28
CA GLY A 562 -17.47 -38.78 -114.51
C GLY A 562 -16.66 -40.03 -114.88
N VAL A 563 -17.11 -40.81 -115.86
CA VAL A 563 -16.30 -41.90 -116.45
C VAL A 563 -15.25 -41.32 -117.41
N VAL A 564 -13.97 -41.46 -117.07
CA VAL A 564 -12.84 -41.02 -117.91
C VAL A 564 -12.37 -42.19 -118.76
N ASP A 565 -12.76 -42.21 -120.03
CA ASP A 565 -12.36 -43.25 -120.99
C ASP A 565 -11.09 -42.85 -121.74
N ILE A 566 -10.01 -43.63 -121.57
CA ILE A 566 -8.67 -43.33 -122.11
C ILE A 566 -8.30 -44.34 -123.19
N ARG A 567 -8.59 -43.99 -124.46
CA ARG A 567 -8.16 -44.78 -125.62
C ARG A 567 -6.69 -44.55 -125.97
N TRP A 568 -5.94 -45.64 -126.00
CA TRP A 568 -4.60 -45.72 -126.58
C TRP A 568 -4.69 -46.34 -127.97
N THR A 569 -4.15 -45.66 -128.98
CA THR A 569 -4.01 -46.21 -130.35
C THR A 569 -2.55 -46.15 -130.79
N ARG A 570 -2.09 -47.22 -131.46
CA ARG A 570 -0.70 -47.41 -131.89
C ARG A 570 -0.68 -47.95 -133.30
N LEU A 571 -0.45 -47.08 -134.29
CA LEU A 571 -0.15 -47.50 -135.66
C LEU A 571 1.28 -48.04 -135.73
N CYS A 572 1.45 -49.19 -136.38
CA CYS A 572 2.77 -49.78 -136.62
C CYS A 572 3.11 -49.79 -138.12
N SER A 573 3.71 -48.69 -138.62
CA SER A 573 4.35 -48.65 -139.94
C SER A 573 5.83 -48.27 -139.83
N GLY A 574 6.65 -48.80 -140.73
CA GLY A 574 8.09 -48.94 -140.51
C GLY A 574 8.95 -47.70 -140.80
N LEU A 575 8.80 -46.62 -140.03
CA LEU A 575 9.86 -45.61 -139.80
C LEU A 575 9.46 -44.63 -138.68
N GLY A 576 10.06 -44.79 -137.50
CA GLY A 576 9.81 -43.95 -136.31
C GLY A 576 8.66 -44.44 -135.42
N ARG A 577 8.83 -44.33 -134.09
CA ARG A 577 7.78 -44.65 -133.11
C ARG A 577 6.96 -43.39 -132.80
N LEU A 578 5.71 -43.35 -133.23
CA LEU A 578 4.70 -42.41 -132.76
C LEU A 578 3.69 -43.15 -131.87
N SER A 579 3.27 -42.50 -130.79
CA SER A 579 2.19 -42.96 -129.92
C SER A 579 1.28 -41.78 -129.65
N THR A 580 0.02 -41.89 -130.05
CA THR A 580 -0.94 -40.78 -130.01
C THR A 580 -1.92 -41.03 -128.88
N LEU A 581 -1.92 -40.15 -127.86
CA LEU A 581 -2.91 -40.19 -126.81
C LEU A 581 -4.07 -39.25 -127.18
N THR A 582 -5.25 -39.82 -127.37
CA THR A 582 -6.48 -39.06 -127.63
C THR A 582 -7.38 -39.10 -126.39
N TYR A 583 -7.31 -38.04 -125.57
CA TYR A 583 -8.27 -37.82 -124.49
C TYR A 583 -9.61 -37.37 -125.08
N LYS A 584 -10.72 -37.93 -124.60
CA LYS A 584 -12.06 -37.56 -125.09
C LYS A 584 -13.06 -37.48 -123.93
N HIS A 585 -13.12 -36.32 -123.29
CA HIS A 585 -14.23 -36.02 -122.37
C HIS A 585 -15.54 -35.92 -123.15
N ALA A 586 -16.56 -36.62 -122.67
CA ALA A 586 -17.95 -36.38 -123.06
C ALA A 586 -18.59 -35.50 -121.97
N HIS A 587 -18.77 -34.23 -122.30
CA HIS A 587 -19.66 -33.33 -121.59
C HIS A 587 -20.44 -32.56 -122.67
N ASP A 588 -21.73 -32.35 -122.47
CA ASP A 588 -22.50 -31.51 -123.38
C ASP A 588 -22.02 -30.05 -123.28
N GLU A 589 -22.11 -29.35 -124.42
CA GLU A 589 -21.65 -27.96 -124.64
C GLU A 589 -20.13 -27.69 -124.51
N GLY A 590 -19.33 -28.18 -125.48
CA GLY A 590 -18.01 -27.58 -125.79
C GLY A 590 -16.90 -28.55 -126.18
N ALA A 591 -16.75 -28.86 -127.48
CA ALA A 591 -15.76 -29.82 -127.94
C ALA A 591 -14.31 -29.27 -127.98
N LEU A 592 -13.54 -29.47 -126.92
CA LEU A 592 -12.09 -29.20 -126.89
C LEU A 592 -11.29 -30.47 -127.20
N VAL A 593 -10.70 -30.57 -128.41
CA VAL A 593 -9.83 -31.68 -128.80
C VAL A 593 -8.36 -31.32 -128.54
N VAL A 594 -7.78 -31.91 -127.47
CA VAL A 594 -6.35 -31.78 -127.17
C VAL A 594 -5.61 -33.02 -127.70
N THR A 595 -4.73 -32.82 -128.68
CA THR A 595 -3.86 -33.87 -129.24
C THR A 595 -2.42 -33.69 -128.77
N SER A 596 -1.96 -34.60 -127.91
CA SER A 596 -0.60 -34.58 -127.34
C SER A 596 0.29 -35.61 -128.03
N THR A 597 1.37 -35.15 -128.67
CA THR A 597 2.37 -36.02 -129.32
C THR A 597 3.62 -36.12 -128.46
N LEU A 598 3.90 -37.31 -127.89
CA LEU A 598 5.17 -37.58 -127.20
C LEU A 598 6.17 -38.23 -128.16
N ALA A 599 7.39 -37.69 -128.18
CA ALA A 599 8.56 -38.31 -128.79
C ALA A 599 9.48 -38.85 -127.67
N CYS A 600 9.70 -40.16 -127.64
CA CYS A 600 10.60 -40.77 -126.67
C CYS A 600 12.05 -40.82 -127.18
N THR A 601 12.91 -39.98 -126.61
CA THR A 601 14.37 -40.19 -126.63
C THR A 601 14.78 -40.99 -125.39
N THR A 602 15.42 -42.14 -125.59
CA THR A 602 15.94 -42.98 -124.51
C THR A 602 17.41 -42.69 -124.24
N GLU A 603 17.73 -42.20 -123.05
CA GLU A 603 19.05 -42.42 -122.46
C GLU A 603 18.89 -42.61 -120.94
N PHE A 604 19.73 -43.46 -120.35
CA PHE A 604 19.48 -44.04 -119.02
C PHE A 604 20.80 -44.10 -118.23
N SER A 605 20.94 -43.27 -117.19
CA SER A 605 22.06 -43.32 -116.25
C SER A 605 21.68 -42.69 -114.91
N GLN A 606 22.31 -43.18 -113.84
CA GLN A 606 21.78 -43.16 -112.48
C GLN A 606 21.94 -41.79 -111.77
N PRO A 607 21.00 -41.41 -110.87
CA PRO A 607 21.17 -40.28 -109.97
C PRO A 607 21.73 -40.70 -108.59
N THR A 608 22.43 -39.78 -107.93
CA THR A 608 22.65 -39.74 -106.47
C THR A 608 22.38 -38.30 -105.97
N PRO A 609 22.11 -38.08 -104.66
CA PRO A 609 21.27 -36.97 -104.19
C PRO A 609 22.07 -35.70 -103.84
N PRO A 610 21.41 -34.55 -103.54
CA PRO A 610 21.12 -34.26 -102.12
C PRO A 610 19.84 -33.43 -101.81
N VAL A 611 19.43 -33.47 -100.53
CA VAL A 611 18.97 -32.37 -99.64
C VAL A 611 18.37 -31.07 -100.23
N GLY A 612 17.24 -30.60 -99.66
CA GLY A 612 16.98 -29.15 -99.54
C GLY A 612 15.53 -28.71 -99.29
N HIS A 613 15.32 -27.80 -98.33
CA HIS A 613 14.03 -27.11 -98.09
C HIS A 613 13.66 -26.13 -99.23
N GLY A 614 12.38 -25.76 -99.35
CA GLY A 614 11.98 -24.56 -100.12
C GLY A 614 10.47 -24.40 -100.31
N ALA A 615 9.86 -23.44 -99.60
CA ALA A 615 8.41 -23.16 -99.64
C ALA A 615 7.98 -22.21 -100.78
N CYS A 616 6.67 -21.90 -100.82
CA CYS A 616 5.95 -21.00 -101.76
C CYS A 616 5.72 -21.52 -103.20
N GLY A 617 4.63 -21.14 -103.87
CA GLY A 617 3.51 -20.29 -103.42
C GLY A 617 2.55 -19.88 -104.56
N TYR A 618 1.54 -19.05 -104.23
CA TYR A 618 0.43 -18.57 -105.08
C TYR A 618 -0.60 -19.66 -105.47
N ALA A 619 -1.92 -19.55 -105.28
CA ALA A 619 -2.91 -18.44 -105.13
C ALA A 619 -3.53 -17.91 -106.44
N ILE A 620 -4.84 -18.12 -106.59
CA ILE A 620 -5.76 -17.49 -107.57
C ILE A 620 -7.07 -17.15 -106.83
N VAL A 621 -7.76 -16.08 -107.27
CA VAL A 621 -8.99 -15.54 -106.65
C VAL A 621 -10.16 -15.55 -107.64
N ALA A 622 -11.34 -16.01 -107.22
CA ALA A 622 -12.64 -15.58 -107.78
C ALA A 622 -13.85 -15.89 -106.86
N LYS A 623 -14.76 -14.92 -106.78
CA LYS A 623 -16.22 -15.02 -106.52
C LYS A 623 -16.92 -14.60 -107.84
N PRO A 624 -18.27 -14.59 -108.03
CA PRO A 624 -19.38 -14.78 -107.07
C PRO A 624 -20.54 -15.71 -107.57
N HIS A 625 -21.55 -15.99 -106.73
CA HIS A 625 -22.89 -15.40 -106.88
C HIS A 625 -23.75 -15.58 -105.60
N GLU A 626 -24.92 -14.95 -105.57
CA GLU A 626 -25.85 -14.81 -104.43
C GLU A 626 -27.14 -15.63 -104.59
N CYS A 627 -27.66 -16.12 -103.46
CA CYS A 627 -29.08 -16.37 -103.08
C CYS A 627 -29.08 -16.74 -101.57
N GLY A 628 -30.02 -16.33 -100.70
CA GLY A 628 -31.11 -15.37 -100.83
C GLY A 628 -32.31 -15.72 -99.94
N ASN A 629 -32.49 -14.99 -98.81
CA ASN A 629 -33.70 -14.91 -97.94
C ASN A 629 -34.09 -16.21 -97.17
N ASP A 630 -34.73 -16.22 -95.97
CA ASP A 630 -35.08 -15.26 -94.90
C ASP A 630 -35.19 -16.09 -93.57
N ASP A 631 -35.39 -15.60 -92.33
CA ASP A 631 -35.80 -14.29 -91.75
C ASP A 631 -34.78 -13.91 -90.62
N GLY A 632 -35.01 -13.38 -89.40
CA GLY A 632 -36.17 -13.01 -88.55
C GLY A 632 -36.11 -13.67 -87.16
N ASP A 633 -36.23 -13.01 -86.00
CA ASP A 633 -36.27 -11.57 -85.65
C ASP A 633 -35.54 -11.32 -84.30
N MET A 634 -35.31 -10.06 -83.94
CA MET A 634 -34.42 -9.59 -82.87
C MET A 634 -35.06 -9.46 -81.47
N ARG A 635 -34.26 -9.76 -80.43
CA ARG A 635 -34.01 -8.94 -79.20
C ARG A 635 -33.19 -9.76 -78.18
N GLY A 636 -32.21 -9.21 -77.47
CA GLY A 636 -31.64 -7.86 -77.53
C GLY A 636 -30.43 -7.70 -76.59
N GLU A 637 -29.55 -6.77 -76.96
CA GLU A 637 -28.31 -6.30 -76.34
C GLU A 637 -28.43 -6.02 -74.81
N GLN A 638 -27.36 -5.97 -73.99
CA GLN A 638 -25.99 -5.53 -74.30
C GLN A 638 -24.88 -6.34 -73.59
N GLN A 639 -24.02 -7.01 -74.37
CA GLN A 639 -22.59 -7.16 -74.08
C GLN A 639 -21.80 -7.21 -75.38
N THR A 640 -20.91 -6.25 -75.61
CA THR A 640 -19.56 -6.48 -76.14
C THR A 640 -18.75 -5.19 -76.01
N SER A 641 -17.47 -5.32 -75.69
CA SER A 641 -16.53 -4.20 -75.53
C SER A 641 -15.28 -4.49 -76.34
N ILE A 642 -14.55 -3.42 -76.72
CA ILE A 642 -13.21 -3.45 -77.31
C ILE A 642 -13.10 -4.16 -78.67
N ALA A 643 -13.19 -3.39 -79.76
CA ALA A 643 -12.68 -3.79 -81.08
C ALA A 643 -12.09 -2.64 -81.94
N THR A 644 -12.16 -1.37 -81.51
CA THR A 644 -11.90 -0.23 -82.41
C THR A 644 -11.17 0.96 -81.77
N ALA A 645 -9.90 0.80 -81.31
CA ALA A 645 -8.97 1.93 -81.09
C ALA A 645 -7.52 1.51 -80.76
N MET A 646 -6.72 1.03 -81.72
CA MET A 646 -5.25 1.03 -81.59
C MET A 646 -4.54 1.23 -82.93
N LEU A 647 -4.36 2.48 -83.34
CA LEU A 647 -3.44 2.83 -84.43
C LEU A 647 -2.90 4.26 -84.38
N MET A 648 -2.19 4.64 -83.31
CA MET A 648 -1.15 5.68 -83.42
C MET A 648 -0.08 5.65 -82.32
N ARG A 649 1.14 6.08 -82.69
CA ARG A 649 2.27 6.53 -81.85
C ARG A 649 3.12 5.47 -81.10
N LEU A 650 3.97 4.82 -81.90
CA LEU A 650 5.45 4.92 -81.86
C LEU A 650 6.19 5.15 -80.51
N ALA A 651 7.25 4.33 -80.36
CA ALA A 651 8.46 4.52 -79.55
C ALA A 651 8.29 4.39 -78.01
N THR A 652 9.30 3.92 -77.24
CA THR A 652 10.73 3.66 -77.57
C THR A 652 11.21 2.39 -76.86
N VAL A 653 12.11 1.60 -77.48
CA VAL A 653 12.88 0.57 -76.76
C VAL A 653 14.08 1.23 -76.10
N ALA A 654 14.21 1.11 -74.78
CA ALA A 654 15.40 1.48 -74.02
C ALA A 654 15.74 0.37 -73.02
N THR A 655 16.85 -0.33 -73.25
CA THR A 655 17.39 -1.32 -72.33
C THR A 655 18.18 -0.62 -71.22
N VAL A 656 17.95 -1.03 -69.96
CA VAL A 656 18.76 -0.63 -68.80
C VAL A 656 19.42 -1.89 -68.24
N PRO A 657 20.76 -1.92 -68.08
CA PRO A 657 21.46 -3.13 -67.64
C PRO A 657 21.39 -3.28 -66.11
N TYR A 658 21.05 -4.49 -65.65
CA TYR A 658 21.38 -4.90 -64.28
C TYR A 658 22.89 -5.21 -64.21
N LYS A 659 23.58 -4.63 -63.22
CA LYS A 659 24.95 -5.00 -62.87
C LYS A 659 24.97 -5.57 -61.45
N HIS A 660 25.57 -6.74 -61.31
CA HIS A 660 25.61 -7.50 -60.06
C HIS A 660 26.93 -7.22 -59.32
N ASP A 661 26.85 -6.53 -58.19
CA ASP A 661 27.94 -6.36 -57.23
C ASP A 661 27.39 -6.47 -55.79
N ASN A 662 27.92 -7.43 -55.02
CA ASN A 662 27.83 -7.54 -53.55
C ASN A 662 26.46 -7.37 -52.85
N GLY A 663 25.43 -8.06 -53.34
CA GLY A 663 24.46 -8.74 -52.45
C GLY A 663 23.43 -7.91 -51.68
N VAL A 664 23.23 -6.62 -51.95
CA VAL A 664 22.16 -5.82 -51.33
C VAL A 664 21.38 -5.00 -52.36
N TRP A 665 20.07 -5.18 -52.43
CA TRP A 665 19.18 -4.28 -53.18
C TRP A 665 19.02 -2.96 -52.43
N LYS A 666 19.32 -1.82 -53.06
CA LYS A 666 19.04 -0.48 -52.52
C LYS A 666 18.26 0.36 -53.53
N LEU A 667 17.13 0.89 -53.08
CA LEU A 667 16.31 1.82 -53.83
C LEU A 667 16.87 3.24 -53.66
N SER A 668 17.42 3.83 -54.72
CA SER A 668 17.92 5.21 -54.69
C SER A 668 16.82 6.20 -55.06
N HIS A 669 16.24 6.89 -54.08
CA HIS A 669 15.48 8.11 -54.38
C HIS A 669 16.43 9.19 -54.93
N ALA A 670 16.06 9.77 -56.06
CA ALA A 670 16.66 10.98 -56.60
C ALA A 670 15.56 12.03 -56.80
N ASN A 671 15.77 13.23 -56.26
CA ASN A 671 14.81 14.33 -56.39
C ASN A 671 14.80 14.89 -57.81
N THR A 672 13.64 14.98 -58.44
CA THR A 672 13.38 15.89 -59.56
C THR A 672 12.19 16.78 -59.23
N SER A 673 12.48 18.03 -58.85
CA SER A 673 11.45 19.06 -58.76
C SER A 673 10.97 19.42 -60.17
N LEU A 674 9.66 19.47 -60.37
CA LEU A 674 9.06 20.14 -61.52
C LEU A 674 7.82 20.93 -61.05
N ALA A 675 8.00 22.22 -60.81
CA ALA A 675 6.89 23.12 -60.53
C ALA A 675 6.07 23.36 -61.80
N VAL A 676 4.76 23.13 -61.75
CA VAL A 676 3.81 23.50 -62.79
C VAL A 676 2.84 24.52 -62.22
N THR A 677 3.01 25.79 -62.58
CA THR A 677 2.08 26.85 -62.24
C THR A 677 0.85 26.75 -63.14
N VAL A 678 -0.32 26.53 -62.55
CA VAL A 678 -1.61 26.69 -63.23
C VAL A 678 -2.33 27.88 -62.62
N ALA A 679 -2.58 28.91 -63.43
CA ALA A 679 -3.45 30.02 -63.09
C ALA A 679 -4.66 30.00 -64.02
N VAL A 680 -5.85 29.76 -63.46
CA VAL A 680 -7.14 29.99 -64.10
C VAL A 680 -8.01 30.72 -63.08
N SER A 681 -8.71 31.76 -63.54
CA SER A 681 -9.42 32.69 -62.67
C SER A 681 -10.63 32.07 -61.98
N VAL A 682 -10.91 32.53 -60.77
CA VAL A 682 -12.22 32.39 -60.12
C VAL A 682 -13.04 33.63 -60.44
N GLU A 683 -14.22 33.46 -61.02
CA GLU A 683 -15.29 34.47 -60.95
C GLU A 683 -16.24 34.12 -59.79
N THR A 684 -16.83 35.14 -59.19
CA THR A 684 -17.54 35.07 -57.91
C THR A 684 -19.06 35.14 -58.08
N GLU A 685 -19.79 34.29 -57.36
CA GLU A 685 -21.15 34.60 -56.89
C GLU A 685 -21.38 33.93 -55.52
N ALA A 686 -22.34 34.43 -54.73
CA ALA A 686 -22.35 34.25 -53.27
C ALA A 686 -23.75 34.02 -52.67
N HIS A 687 -23.77 33.27 -51.56
CA HIS A 687 -24.78 33.16 -50.48
C HIS A 687 -24.20 32.13 -49.46
N GLU A 688 -24.12 32.30 -48.13
CA GLU A 688 -25.12 32.69 -47.10
C GLU A 688 -26.33 31.74 -47.11
N ASP A 689 -26.68 30.99 -46.05
CA ASP A 689 -26.38 31.03 -44.60
C ASP A 689 -25.59 29.78 -44.13
N ALA A 690 -24.95 29.63 -42.95
CA ALA A 690 -25.24 30.03 -41.55
C ALA A 690 -26.47 29.31 -40.94
N ASP A 691 -26.53 28.86 -39.68
CA ASP A 691 -25.56 28.68 -38.58
C ASP A 691 -25.99 27.44 -37.75
N GLY A 692 -25.16 26.91 -36.84
CA GLY A 692 -25.51 25.71 -36.06
C GLY A 692 -24.43 25.14 -35.14
N GLY A 693 -23.59 25.97 -34.53
CA GLY A 693 -22.60 25.49 -33.55
C GLY A 693 -23.20 25.17 -32.17
N ASN A 694 -22.45 24.41 -31.35
CA ASN A 694 -22.39 24.71 -29.92
C ASN A 694 -21.10 24.20 -29.25
N ARG A 695 -20.63 24.95 -28.25
CA ARG A 695 -19.64 24.52 -27.25
C ARG A 695 -20.25 24.72 -25.86
N THR A 696 -20.11 23.72 -25.01
CA THR A 696 -19.88 23.85 -23.56
C THR A 696 -18.99 22.70 -23.15
#